data_AF-A0A2S4LR82-F1
#
_entry.id   AF-A0A2S4LR82-F1
#
_cell.length_a   1.000
_cell.length_b   1.000
_cell.length_c   1.000
_cell.angle_alpha   90.00
_cell.angle_beta   90.00
_cell.angle_gamma   90.00
#
_symmetry.space_group_name_H-M   'P 1'
#
loop_
_entity.id
_entity.type
_entity.pdbx_description
1 polymer ?
#
loop_
_entity_poly.entity_id
_entity_poly.type
_entity_poly.pdbx_seq_one_letter_code
_entity_poly.pdbx_strand_id
1 'polypeptide(L)'
;MIDANGGRPLTAPDVGSYNAAGIFTAATFGVGAYVPGIGTAPRPYRVTTDVATPALLNPRKNTTNAYADGGYPSGHTNSGYLQSLGVGFLVPQRMQALLTRASELGNNRILAGMHSPLDVMGGRMQATAIAATNIYASLYDAAGNRIDWTNPANAGAYAVYQAYQQTQAYLAASCAAGTVAGCLAGTAPDGTADPFGRAAQNKADYTARMTYGFQPTGPGTPLTAAEVPIQAQVLLLTRFPYLSDAQRREVLATTGLPAGYPLLSGNTYDGWGRLNLVSGVDGYGAFNGAVTVTMDAAKGGYDASDAWRNDIGGTGSLTKAGSGTLELTGTNTYSGGTTIVGGTLVASAAGLGSGAIVDNASLILDQASDGTLANPIAGSGLLTKAGAGSLSLTGTSSFSGATGVAQGRLAVNGSLAGSVVTVGSGASLGGTGTVGGLAAQSGAVVAPGNSIGTLSVAGNASFAPGATFQVETDAAGQADRLAVAGTATLTGGTVQVQAAAGTYDPRTRYTVLTAQGGVQGQFAGVSANFAFLTPTLRYAPSAVDLTLTRNDIAFASIAQSRNQASVADAVQAAGAGAALYGRTVGLTTPEARAAFGALTGDIHASAAGAQFETAFFVREAVLDRLRWGASPGAAELADDGALPVAYSADLPGRAAPAAPVPVRVLDPRVFGLWGQGFGSFGQARSDGNAASLARQTSGFVLGADARLETGFRLGVAGGYTATSLDSAGQRASGTIESGFGGVYGGLEQGPVSLRLGAVYSDQASRLRRAVHFVGFADSAAARYGGATVQGFGELGYRIVLGGQQPGPLALGALAAVPMQPAYLEPFVGGAYVSIGRDRFAETGGPAALTGAAQTNAVATSTLGLRGQASLDWGVAAPVSLHGLVGYRRAYGDVVPKALLSFGTGPGFLVAGTPISRDALVAEAGLDLRVARDTTLGLAYTGQVGARAQDHAVKGNFTYRF
;
A
#
# COMPACT_ATOMS: atom_id res chain seq x y z
N MET A 1 -19.44 38.72 25.51
CA MET A 1 -18.82 39.60 26.51
C MET A 1 -17.94 40.59 25.75
N ILE A 2 -18.17 41.90 25.89
CA ILE A 2 -17.43 42.98 25.21
C ILE A 2 -16.81 43.83 26.34
N ASP A 3 -15.59 44.34 26.18
CA ASP A 3 -14.98 45.20 27.20
C ASP A 3 -15.72 46.55 27.30
N ALA A 4 -15.64 47.19 28.47
CA ALA A 4 -16.28 48.48 28.74
C ALA A 4 -15.45 49.71 28.30
N ASN A 5 -14.35 49.52 27.56
CA ASN A 5 -13.38 50.55 27.17
C ASN A 5 -13.09 50.65 25.66
N GLY A 6 -13.82 49.94 24.79
CA GLY A 6 -13.57 50.09 23.35
C GLY A 6 -14.27 49.11 22.42
N GLY A 7 -15.32 48.41 22.86
CA GLY A 7 -16.13 47.60 21.95
C GLY A 7 -15.43 46.36 21.39
N ARG A 8 -14.26 45.99 21.92
CA ARG A 8 -13.60 44.71 21.57
C ARG A 8 -14.28 43.59 22.35
N PRO A 9 -14.56 42.42 21.73
CA PRO A 9 -14.94 41.24 22.49
C PRO A 9 -13.95 41.06 23.63
N LEU A 10 -14.44 40.78 24.85
CA LEU A 10 -13.63 40.14 25.87
C LEU A 10 -13.21 38.81 25.27
N THR A 11 -12.08 38.83 24.55
CA THR A 11 -11.34 37.64 24.19
C THR A 11 -11.17 36.90 25.50
N ALA A 12 -11.60 35.63 25.54
CA ALA A 12 -11.19 34.73 26.61
C ALA A 12 -9.71 35.03 26.89
N PRO A 13 -9.27 35.16 28.15
CA PRO A 13 -7.86 35.37 28.40
C PRO A 13 -7.14 34.29 27.59
N ASP A 14 -6.16 34.69 26.78
CA ASP A 14 -5.58 33.90 25.69
C ASP A 14 -4.74 32.74 26.25
N VAL A 15 -5.22 32.06 27.31
CA VAL A 15 -4.52 31.12 28.20
C VAL A 15 -4.24 29.79 27.55
N GLY A 16 -4.70 29.60 26.32
CA GLY A 16 -4.50 28.39 25.54
C GLY A 16 -5.63 28.12 24.56
N SER A 17 -5.42 27.10 23.74
CA SER A 17 -6.42 26.62 22.77
C SER A 17 -6.59 25.11 22.91
N TYR A 18 -7.80 24.63 22.60
CA TYR A 18 -8.04 23.21 22.40
C TYR A 18 -7.82 22.87 20.93
N ASN A 19 -7.03 21.83 20.65
CA ASN A 19 -6.92 21.32 19.27
C ASN A 19 -8.15 20.50 18.88
N ALA A 20 -8.20 20.04 17.62
CA ALA A 20 -9.30 19.21 17.11
C ALA A 20 -9.48 17.87 17.86
N ALA A 21 -8.48 17.43 18.63
CA ALA A 21 -8.53 16.24 19.49
C ALA A 21 -8.95 16.56 20.95
N GLY A 22 -9.29 17.81 21.26
CA GLY A 22 -9.70 18.25 22.60
C GLY A 22 -8.55 18.32 23.61
N ILE A 23 -7.30 18.41 23.16
CA ILE A 23 -6.12 18.59 24.05
C ILE A 23 -5.95 20.08 24.34
N PHE A 24 -5.86 20.45 25.62
CA PHE A 24 -5.59 21.83 26.02
C PHE A 24 -4.09 22.16 25.87
N THR A 25 -3.77 23.05 24.94
CA THR A 25 -2.43 23.65 24.84
C THR A 25 -2.45 25.01 25.48
N ALA A 26 -1.82 25.16 26.65
CA ALA A 26 -1.70 26.46 27.29
C ALA A 26 -0.89 27.43 26.41
N ALA A 27 -1.28 28.71 26.38
CA ALA A 27 -0.47 29.73 25.75
C ALA A 27 0.71 30.11 26.65
N THR A 28 1.79 30.56 26.02
CA THR A 28 3.04 30.87 26.70
C THR A 28 3.06 32.33 27.14
N PHE A 29 3.22 32.60 28.44
CA PHE A 29 3.34 33.95 28.98
C PHE A 29 4.60 34.14 29.82
N GLY A 30 5.30 35.25 29.59
CA GLY A 30 6.39 35.70 30.46
C GLY A 30 5.87 36.37 31.75
N VAL A 31 6.69 36.36 32.80
CA VAL A 31 6.40 37.09 34.04
C VAL A 31 6.34 38.60 33.73
N GLY A 32 5.20 39.23 34.04
CA GLY A 32 4.97 40.66 33.75
C GLY A 32 4.33 40.96 32.39
N ALA A 33 4.08 39.95 31.55
CA ALA A 33 3.23 40.12 30.37
C ALA A 33 1.79 40.45 30.81
N TYR A 34 1.19 41.49 30.21
CA TYR A 34 -0.19 41.86 30.48
C TYR A 34 -1.14 40.78 29.95
N VAL A 35 -1.63 39.93 30.83
CA VAL A 35 -2.79 39.07 30.57
C VAL A 35 -4.03 39.83 31.06
N PRO A 36 -4.96 40.23 30.18
CA PRO A 36 -6.19 40.89 30.60
C PRO A 36 -6.89 40.04 31.67
N GLY A 37 -6.96 40.53 32.92
CA GLY A 37 -7.54 39.79 34.05
C GLY A 37 -6.60 39.42 35.20
N ILE A 38 -5.28 39.64 35.10
CA ILE A 38 -4.38 39.48 36.25
C ILE A 38 -4.35 40.81 37.03
N GLY A 39 -5.19 40.89 38.07
CA GLY A 39 -5.06 41.85 39.17
C GLY A 39 -5.75 43.22 39.03
N THR A 40 -6.18 43.64 37.84
CA THR A 40 -6.79 44.99 37.67
C THR A 40 -7.96 45.08 36.69
N ALA A 41 -8.49 43.96 36.16
CA ALA A 41 -9.71 44.00 35.34
C ALA A 41 -10.92 43.63 36.22
N PRO A 42 -12.01 44.42 36.21
CA PRO A 42 -13.16 44.09 37.01
C PRO A 42 -13.90 42.92 36.34
N ARG A 43 -14.34 41.93 37.11
CA ARG A 43 -14.94 40.71 36.55
C ARG A 43 -16.16 41.10 35.69
N PRO A 44 -16.34 40.55 34.46
CA PRO A 44 -17.36 41.03 33.52
C PRO A 44 -18.78 41.11 34.11
N TYR A 45 -19.22 40.08 34.86
CA TYR A 45 -20.52 40.06 35.54
C TYR A 45 -20.66 41.07 36.70
N ARG A 46 -19.56 41.65 37.19
CA ARG A 46 -19.57 42.66 38.27
C ARG A 46 -19.70 44.09 37.72
N VAL A 47 -19.45 44.28 36.43
CA VAL A 47 -19.48 45.59 35.74
C VAL A 47 -20.54 45.71 34.66
N THR A 48 -21.16 44.62 34.21
CA THR A 48 -22.33 44.66 33.32
C THR A 48 -23.44 43.71 33.78
N THR A 49 -24.70 44.13 33.62
CA THR A 49 -25.91 43.30 33.82
C THR A 49 -26.19 42.38 32.63
N ASP A 50 -25.50 42.55 31.50
CA ASP A 50 -25.68 41.76 30.28
C ASP A 50 -25.14 40.33 30.41
N VAL A 51 -24.34 40.07 31.46
CA VAL A 51 -23.81 38.74 31.80
C VAL A 51 -24.61 38.19 32.99
N ALA A 52 -25.69 37.48 32.69
CA ALA A 52 -26.50 36.80 33.70
C ALA A 52 -25.81 35.51 34.15
N THR A 53 -25.30 35.45 35.37
CA THR A 53 -24.83 34.20 35.98
C THR A 53 -25.96 33.57 36.79
N PRO A 54 -26.48 32.40 36.40
CA PRO A 54 -27.48 31.69 37.18
C PRO A 54 -26.78 31.06 38.40
N ALA A 55 -26.73 31.80 39.51
CA ALA A 55 -26.23 31.28 40.79
C ALA A 55 -27.18 31.68 41.92
N LEU A 56 -27.55 30.70 42.76
CA LEU A 56 -28.45 30.84 43.91
C LEU A 56 -27.86 31.67 45.07
N LEU A 57 -26.61 32.15 44.95
CA LEU A 57 -25.96 33.04 45.90
C LEU A 57 -25.42 34.25 45.17
N ASN A 58 -26.01 35.43 45.41
CA ASN A 58 -25.43 36.70 45.01
C ASN A 58 -24.14 36.92 45.82
N PRO A 59 -22.94 36.87 45.21
CA PRO A 59 -21.71 37.17 45.95
C PRO A 59 -21.78 38.62 46.44
N ARG A 60 -21.37 38.90 47.69
CA ARG A 60 -21.23 40.27 48.18
C ARG A 60 -20.39 41.07 47.17
N LYS A 61 -21.00 42.11 46.60
CA LYS A 61 -20.36 43.07 45.70
C LYS A 61 -19.77 44.17 46.58
N ASN A 62 -18.46 44.43 46.48
CA ASN A 62 -17.93 45.68 47.01
C ASN A 62 -18.42 46.82 46.11
N THR A 63 -19.44 47.53 46.58
CA THR A 63 -20.12 48.59 45.85
C THR A 63 -19.25 49.83 45.64
N THR A 64 -18.17 49.97 46.41
CA THR A 64 -17.28 51.13 46.39
C THR A 64 -16.03 50.90 45.55
N ASN A 65 -15.55 49.65 45.48
CA ASN A 65 -14.44 49.28 44.64
C ASN A 65 -14.60 47.84 44.13
N ALA A 66 -15.09 47.69 42.90
CA ALA A 66 -15.24 46.38 42.24
C ALA A 66 -13.90 45.64 42.03
N TYR A 67 -12.75 46.32 42.19
CA TYR A 67 -11.40 45.76 42.13
C TYR A 67 -10.89 45.21 43.48
N ALA A 68 -11.58 45.49 44.59
CA ALA A 68 -11.20 45.04 45.93
C ALA A 68 -11.91 43.75 46.39
N ASP A 69 -12.71 43.12 45.51
CA ASP A 69 -13.39 41.86 45.81
C ASP A 69 -12.44 40.66 45.66
N GLY A 70 -11.99 40.11 46.78
CA GLY A 70 -11.04 38.99 46.83
C GLY A 70 -11.49 37.76 46.02
N GLY A 71 -10.63 37.28 45.12
CA GLY A 71 -10.82 36.05 44.34
C GLY A 71 -9.85 34.92 44.71
N TYR A 72 -8.81 35.23 45.47
CA TYR A 72 -7.75 34.32 45.86
C TYR A 72 -7.93 33.88 47.33
N PRO A 73 -7.85 32.58 47.63
CA PRO A 73 -7.91 31.45 46.70
C PRO A 73 -9.34 31.20 46.18
N SER A 74 -9.48 30.49 45.06
CA SER A 74 -10.80 30.17 44.49
C SER A 74 -11.56 29.15 45.34
N GLY A 75 -12.64 29.59 46.00
CA GLY A 75 -13.50 28.72 46.81
C GLY A 75 -14.21 27.59 46.03
N HIS A 76 -14.58 27.83 44.77
CA HIS A 76 -15.22 26.80 43.92
C HIS A 76 -14.23 25.70 43.52
N THR A 77 -13.02 26.11 43.11
CA THR A 77 -11.94 25.16 42.85
C THR A 77 -11.60 24.39 44.12
N ASN A 78 -11.49 25.09 45.26
CA ASN A 78 -11.22 24.46 46.54
C ASN A 78 -12.27 23.40 46.89
N SER A 79 -13.56 23.73 46.78
CA SER A 79 -14.66 22.79 47.04
C SER A 79 -14.63 21.58 46.11
N GLY A 80 -14.42 21.78 44.81
CA GLY A 80 -14.35 20.69 43.83
C GLY A 80 -13.18 19.74 44.08
N TYR A 81 -12.00 20.27 44.41
CA TYR A 81 -10.84 19.45 44.77
C TYR A 81 -11.03 18.74 46.10
N LEU A 82 -11.60 19.38 47.12
CA LEU A 82 -11.88 18.74 48.42
C LEU A 82 -12.78 17.49 48.26
N GLN A 83 -13.87 17.63 47.51
CA GLN A 83 -14.78 16.51 47.22
C GLN A 83 -14.08 15.41 46.42
N SER A 84 -13.33 15.80 45.37
CA SER A 84 -12.65 14.85 44.48
C SER A 84 -11.52 14.10 45.18
N LEU A 85 -10.80 14.74 46.10
CA LEU A 85 -9.76 14.11 46.92
C LEU A 85 -10.38 13.14 47.94
N GLY A 86 -11.47 13.52 48.59
CA GLY A 86 -12.19 12.65 49.53
C GLY A 86 -12.77 11.42 48.83
N VAL A 87 -13.48 11.60 47.72
CA VAL A 87 -14.02 10.48 46.93
C VAL A 87 -12.89 9.67 46.27
N GLY A 88 -11.85 10.33 45.76
CA GLY A 88 -10.69 9.66 45.18
C GLY A 88 -9.93 8.78 46.17
N PHE A 89 -9.83 9.21 47.44
CA PHE A 89 -9.30 8.38 48.52
C PHE A 89 -10.17 7.14 48.74
N LEU A 90 -11.49 7.25 48.66
CA LEU A 90 -12.41 6.10 48.82
C LEU A 90 -12.52 5.22 47.57
N VAL A 91 -12.25 5.79 46.39
CA VAL A 91 -12.37 5.15 45.06
C VAL A 91 -11.07 5.38 44.27
N PRO A 92 -9.94 4.80 44.72
CA PRO A 92 -8.63 5.02 44.11
C PRO A 92 -8.58 4.63 42.61
N GLN A 93 -9.43 3.70 42.18
CA GLN A 93 -9.55 3.25 40.79
C GLN A 93 -9.97 4.37 39.82
N ARG A 94 -10.63 5.43 40.32
CA ARG A 94 -11.10 6.58 39.53
C ARG A 94 -10.47 7.91 39.97
N MET A 95 -9.46 7.87 40.84
CA MET A 95 -8.86 9.08 41.41
C MET A 95 -8.31 10.02 40.33
N GLN A 96 -7.69 9.48 39.27
CA GLN A 96 -7.19 10.29 38.15
C GLN A 96 -8.33 11.08 37.47
N ALA A 97 -9.41 10.40 37.10
CA ALA A 97 -10.57 11.01 36.44
C ALA A 97 -11.24 12.08 37.33
N LEU A 98 -11.39 11.80 38.63
CA LEU A 98 -11.96 12.74 39.60
C LEU A 98 -11.12 14.02 39.73
N LEU A 99 -9.80 13.87 39.81
CA LEU A 99 -8.87 15.01 39.88
C LEU A 99 -8.85 15.81 38.57
N THR A 100 -8.91 15.14 37.43
CA THR A 100 -9.02 15.83 36.13
C THR A 100 -10.33 16.59 36.01
N ARG A 101 -11.45 16.03 36.51
CA ARG A 101 -12.73 16.75 36.56
C ARG A 101 -12.68 17.97 37.49
N ALA A 102 -12.03 17.85 38.65
CA ALA A 102 -11.81 18.98 39.56
C ALA A 102 -10.96 20.08 38.90
N SER A 103 -9.94 19.70 38.13
CA SER A 103 -9.10 20.66 37.38
C SER A 103 -9.90 21.39 36.30
N GLU A 104 -10.81 20.70 35.60
CA GLU A 104 -11.70 21.29 34.60
C GLU A 104 -12.67 22.28 35.23
N LEU A 105 -13.24 21.99 36.40
CA LEU A 105 -14.09 22.95 37.13
C LEU A 105 -13.33 24.25 37.38
N GLY A 106 -12.08 24.15 37.87
CA GLY A 106 -11.20 25.31 38.06
C GLY A 106 -10.93 26.06 36.76
N ASN A 107 -10.59 25.34 35.68
CA ASN A 107 -10.38 25.92 34.36
C ASN A 107 -11.62 26.65 33.82
N ASN A 108 -12.81 26.09 34.02
CA ASN A 108 -14.08 26.72 33.63
C ASN A 108 -14.33 28.03 34.38
N ARG A 109 -13.82 28.18 35.61
CA ARG A 109 -13.86 29.47 36.33
C ARG A 109 -12.98 30.53 35.68
N ILE A 110 -11.84 30.14 35.11
CA ILE A 110 -10.92 31.03 34.38
C ILE A 110 -11.58 31.46 33.07
N LEU A 111 -12.10 30.50 32.29
CA LEU A 111 -12.77 30.77 31.01
C LEU A 111 -14.01 31.65 31.17
N ALA A 112 -14.75 31.49 32.27
CA ALA A 112 -15.92 32.32 32.60
C ALA A 112 -15.53 33.73 33.15
N GLY A 113 -14.25 34.08 33.21
CA GLY A 113 -13.75 35.36 33.72
C GLY A 113 -14.01 35.56 35.22
N MET A 114 -14.22 34.47 35.98
CA MET A 114 -14.59 34.54 37.39
C MET A 114 -13.40 34.43 38.34
N HIS A 115 -12.29 33.85 37.89
CA HIS A 115 -11.05 33.67 38.67
C HIS A 115 -9.82 33.82 37.79
N SER A 116 -8.72 34.33 38.35
CA SER A 116 -7.41 34.28 37.69
C SER A 116 -6.83 32.85 37.75
N PRO A 117 -5.87 32.49 36.88
CA PRO A 117 -5.14 31.22 37.02
C PRO A 117 -4.49 31.03 38.40
N LEU A 118 -3.97 32.10 39.00
CA LEU A 118 -3.38 32.08 40.34
C LEU A 118 -4.43 31.77 41.42
N ASP A 119 -5.65 32.31 41.32
CA ASP A 119 -6.75 32.00 42.24
C ASP A 119 -7.10 30.51 42.23
N VAL A 120 -7.11 29.91 41.04
CA VAL A 120 -7.44 28.49 40.85
C VAL A 120 -6.30 27.59 41.32
N MET A 121 -5.04 27.96 41.04
CA MET A 121 -3.87 27.27 41.60
C MET A 121 -3.87 27.31 43.13
N GLY A 122 -4.13 28.48 43.74
CA GLY A 122 -4.26 28.63 45.19
C GLY A 122 -5.42 27.83 45.78
N GLY A 123 -6.57 27.79 45.09
CA GLY A 123 -7.72 26.97 45.49
C GLY A 123 -7.44 25.47 45.49
N ARG A 124 -6.70 24.97 44.48
CA ARG A 124 -6.22 23.57 44.47
C ARG A 124 -5.27 23.32 45.65
N MET A 125 -4.26 24.18 45.82
CA MET A 125 -3.25 24.04 46.88
C MET A 125 -3.88 23.95 48.26
N GLN A 126 -4.81 24.87 48.56
CA GLN A 126 -5.53 24.89 49.82
C GLN A 126 -6.37 23.62 50.03
N ALA A 127 -7.12 23.18 49.01
CA ALA A 127 -7.94 21.98 49.11
C ALA A 127 -7.10 20.73 49.37
N THR A 128 -5.99 20.57 48.65
CA THR A 128 -5.07 19.45 48.84
C THR A 128 -4.51 19.43 50.26
N ALA A 129 -4.08 20.58 50.79
CA ALA A 129 -3.56 20.70 52.14
C ALA A 129 -4.63 20.35 53.20
N ILE A 130 -5.85 20.87 53.06
CA ILE A 130 -6.97 20.61 53.99
C ILE A 130 -7.35 19.13 53.97
N ALA A 131 -7.56 18.55 52.78
CA ALA A 131 -7.95 17.15 52.66
C ALA A 131 -6.89 16.21 53.27
N ALA A 132 -5.62 16.40 52.89
CA ALA A 132 -4.53 15.60 53.39
C ALA A 132 -4.36 15.74 54.91
N THR A 133 -4.45 16.95 55.45
CA THR A 133 -4.29 17.19 56.89
C THR A 133 -5.42 16.53 57.71
N ASN A 134 -6.66 16.61 57.25
CA ASN A 134 -7.80 15.99 57.94
C ASN A 134 -7.74 14.46 57.91
N ILE A 135 -7.38 13.88 56.77
CA ILE A 135 -7.18 12.42 56.64
C ILE A 135 -6.01 11.99 57.51
N TYR A 136 -4.89 12.72 57.48
CA TYR A 136 -3.72 12.44 58.30
C TYR A 136 -4.04 12.47 59.80
N ALA A 137 -4.75 13.50 60.28
CA ALA A 137 -5.16 13.62 61.68
C ALA A 137 -6.06 12.46 62.16
N SER A 138 -6.74 11.77 61.24
CA SER A 138 -7.58 10.61 61.55
C SER A 138 -6.81 9.28 61.55
N LEU A 139 -5.67 9.23 60.86
CA LEU A 139 -4.92 8.00 60.58
C LEU A 139 -3.54 7.97 61.24
N TYR A 140 -3.11 9.05 61.88
CA TYR A 140 -1.81 9.19 62.52
C TYR A 140 -1.95 9.76 63.92
N ASP A 141 -1.13 9.28 64.84
CA ASP A 141 -1.05 9.83 66.20
C ASP A 141 -0.24 11.15 66.22
N ALA A 142 -0.20 11.80 67.39
CA ALA A 142 0.54 13.05 67.56
C ALA A 142 2.07 12.89 67.42
N ALA A 143 2.59 11.66 67.52
CA ALA A 143 4.00 11.34 67.29
C ALA A 143 4.28 11.04 65.80
N GLY A 144 3.25 11.04 64.95
CA GLY A 144 3.36 10.77 63.51
C GLY A 144 3.42 9.28 63.16
N ASN A 145 3.04 8.39 64.08
CA ASN A 145 2.93 6.96 63.79
C ASN A 145 1.58 6.65 63.14
N ARG A 146 1.59 5.77 62.13
CA ARG A 146 0.38 5.30 61.47
C ARG A 146 -0.46 4.45 62.44
N ILE A 147 -1.70 4.85 62.65
CA ILE A 147 -2.68 4.10 63.43
C ILE A 147 -3.18 2.93 62.58
N ASP A 148 -3.32 1.75 63.19
CA ASP A 148 -3.99 0.63 62.54
C ASP A 148 -5.49 0.93 62.39
N TRP A 149 -5.83 1.49 61.24
CA TRP A 149 -7.19 1.82 60.83
C TRP A 149 -8.08 0.59 60.60
N THR A 150 -7.55 -0.64 60.58
CA THR A 150 -8.38 -1.85 60.46
C THR A 150 -8.88 -2.36 61.81
N ASN A 151 -8.29 -1.89 62.91
CA ASN A 151 -8.63 -2.29 64.26
C ASN A 151 -9.83 -1.47 64.80
N PRO A 152 -10.96 -2.12 65.17
CA PRO A 152 -12.13 -1.44 65.73
C PRO A 152 -11.87 -0.63 67.00
N ALA A 153 -10.81 -0.92 67.76
CA ALA A 153 -10.43 -0.15 68.95
C ALA A 153 -10.01 1.29 68.62
N ASN A 154 -9.55 1.54 67.39
CA ASN A 154 -9.13 2.86 66.92
C ASN A 154 -10.29 3.61 66.25
N ALA A 155 -11.33 3.95 67.02
CA ALA A 155 -12.64 4.40 66.50
C ALA A 155 -12.58 5.43 65.34
N GLY A 156 -11.72 6.45 65.44
CA GLY A 156 -11.56 7.46 64.38
C GLY A 156 -10.96 6.90 63.08
N ALA A 157 -9.84 6.18 63.19
CA ALA A 157 -9.19 5.55 62.04
C ALA A 157 -10.06 4.43 61.44
N TYR A 158 -10.72 3.66 62.30
CA TYR A 158 -11.63 2.59 61.91
C TYR A 158 -12.86 3.10 61.17
N ALA A 159 -13.41 4.26 61.53
CA ALA A 159 -14.49 4.89 60.77
C ALA A 159 -14.08 5.22 59.33
N VAL A 160 -12.83 5.67 59.11
CA VAL A 160 -12.29 5.89 57.76
C VAL A 160 -12.18 4.58 56.98
N TYR A 161 -11.71 3.52 57.61
CA TYR A 161 -11.65 2.19 57.00
C TYR A 161 -13.04 1.64 56.64
N GLN A 162 -14.02 1.79 57.54
CA GLN A 162 -15.41 1.40 57.27
C GLN A 162 -16.01 2.20 56.12
N ALA A 163 -15.77 3.51 56.04
CA ALA A 163 -16.22 4.33 54.92
C ALA A 163 -15.62 3.85 53.58
N TYR A 164 -14.34 3.50 53.58
CA TYR A 164 -13.69 2.90 52.40
C TYR A 164 -14.35 1.58 52.01
N GLN A 165 -14.49 0.64 52.95
CA GLN A 165 -15.10 -0.67 52.70
C GLN A 165 -16.55 -0.58 52.22
N GLN A 166 -17.37 0.26 52.88
CA GLN A 166 -18.76 0.48 52.49
C GLN A 166 -18.86 1.06 51.07
N THR A 167 -17.99 2.01 50.73
CA THR A 167 -17.97 2.61 49.38
C THR A 167 -17.59 1.58 48.33
N GLN A 168 -16.53 0.79 48.57
CA GLN A 168 -16.10 -0.25 47.64
C GLN A 168 -17.20 -1.32 47.44
N ALA A 169 -17.83 -1.78 48.52
CA ALA A 169 -18.89 -2.77 48.47
C ALA A 169 -20.14 -2.24 47.73
N TYR A 170 -20.56 -1.01 48.02
CA TYR A 170 -21.71 -0.37 47.37
C TYR A 170 -21.50 -0.24 45.86
N LEU A 171 -20.33 0.24 45.43
CA LEU A 171 -20.02 0.43 44.02
C LEU A 171 -19.90 -0.89 43.26
N ALA A 172 -19.25 -1.90 43.87
CA ALA A 172 -19.17 -3.23 43.28
C ALA A 172 -20.56 -3.87 43.12
N ALA A 173 -21.42 -3.77 44.13
CA ALA A 173 -22.80 -4.27 44.09
C ALA A 173 -23.65 -3.56 43.02
N SER A 174 -23.43 -2.25 42.82
CA SER A 174 -24.21 -1.44 41.86
C SER A 174 -24.06 -1.90 40.40
N CYS A 175 -23.02 -2.66 40.07
CA CYS A 175 -22.78 -3.23 38.74
C CYS A 175 -22.68 -4.76 38.74
N ALA A 176 -23.20 -5.41 39.78
CA ALA A 176 -23.15 -6.88 39.94
C ALA A 176 -21.74 -7.48 39.82
N ALA A 177 -20.71 -6.74 40.25
CA ALA A 177 -19.32 -7.18 40.24
C ALA A 177 -18.86 -7.53 41.66
N GLY A 178 -17.88 -8.44 41.78
CA GLY A 178 -17.25 -8.77 43.06
C GLY A 178 -16.30 -7.70 43.60
N THR A 179 -15.83 -6.78 42.74
CA THR A 179 -14.94 -5.67 43.10
C THR A 179 -15.22 -4.45 42.23
N VAL A 180 -14.83 -3.26 42.69
CA VAL A 180 -14.88 -2.03 41.89
C VAL A 180 -14.00 -2.15 40.64
N ALA A 181 -12.83 -2.81 40.72
CA ALA A 181 -12.00 -3.04 39.53
C ALA A 181 -12.72 -3.92 38.48
N GLY A 182 -13.41 -4.98 38.91
CA GLY A 182 -14.22 -5.81 38.02
C GLY A 182 -15.38 -5.04 37.38
N CYS A 183 -15.98 -4.11 38.12
CA CYS A 183 -16.99 -3.18 37.60
C CYS A 183 -16.47 -2.35 36.40
N LEU A 184 -15.20 -1.95 36.45
CA LEU A 184 -14.57 -1.05 35.49
C LEU A 184 -13.95 -1.78 34.29
N ALA A 185 -13.70 -3.10 34.41
CA ALA A 185 -13.06 -3.89 33.36
C ALA A 185 -13.89 -4.00 32.05
N GLY A 186 -15.19 -3.68 32.09
CA GLY A 186 -16.10 -3.70 30.92
C GLY A 186 -16.32 -2.36 30.22
N THR A 187 -15.75 -1.24 30.70
CA THR A 187 -15.95 0.08 30.10
C THR A 187 -14.82 0.42 29.11
N ALA A 188 -15.19 0.78 27.87
CA ALA A 188 -14.23 1.05 26.79
C ALA A 188 -13.24 2.20 27.14
N PRO A 189 -11.93 2.02 26.93
CA PRO A 189 -10.90 3.02 27.24
C PRO A 189 -10.81 4.18 26.23
N ASP A 190 -11.62 4.19 25.17
CA ASP A 190 -11.53 5.15 24.06
C ASP A 190 -12.22 6.50 24.31
N GLY A 191 -12.83 6.67 25.48
CA GLY A 191 -13.50 7.90 25.92
C GLY A 191 -14.85 8.16 25.28
N THR A 192 -15.42 7.20 24.53
CA THR A 192 -16.72 7.37 23.84
C THR A 192 -17.91 7.34 24.80
N ALA A 193 -17.82 6.56 25.89
CA ALA A 193 -18.85 6.47 26.93
C ALA A 193 -18.49 7.26 28.21
N ASP A 194 -17.21 7.59 28.41
CA ASP A 194 -16.69 8.30 29.59
C ASP A 194 -15.69 9.39 29.13
N PRO A 195 -16.03 10.69 29.22
CA PRO A 195 -15.14 11.78 28.83
C PRO A 195 -13.77 11.77 29.55
N PHE A 196 -13.65 11.08 30.68
CA PHE A 196 -12.41 10.91 31.44
C PHE A 196 -11.86 9.48 31.35
N GLY A 197 -12.32 8.66 30.40
CA GLY A 197 -11.77 7.33 30.15
C GLY A 197 -10.35 7.34 29.57
N ARG A 198 -9.90 8.49 29.04
CA ARG A 198 -8.62 8.65 28.35
C ARG A 198 -7.51 9.08 29.32
N ALA A 199 -6.87 8.11 29.98
CA ALA A 199 -5.85 8.36 31.00
C ALA A 199 -4.69 9.28 30.55
N ALA A 200 -4.14 9.05 29.34
CA ALA A 200 -3.04 9.87 28.82
C ALA A 200 -3.47 11.34 28.58
N GLN A 201 -4.67 11.55 28.04
CA GLN A 201 -5.22 12.89 27.82
C GLN A 201 -5.52 13.58 29.15
N ASN A 202 -6.13 12.87 30.10
CA ASN A 202 -6.38 13.36 31.45
C ASN A 202 -5.09 13.86 32.13
N LYS A 203 -4.00 13.11 31.96
CA LYS A 203 -2.68 13.43 32.51
C LYS A 203 -2.06 14.66 31.86
N ALA A 204 -2.15 14.77 30.54
CA ALA A 204 -1.69 15.94 29.80
C ALA A 204 -2.47 17.21 30.20
N ASP A 205 -3.80 17.15 30.17
CA ASP A 205 -4.68 18.26 30.53
C ASP A 205 -4.49 18.71 31.98
N TYR A 206 -4.44 17.75 32.91
CA TYR A 206 -4.21 18.06 34.32
C TYR A 206 -2.85 18.73 34.52
N THR A 207 -1.79 18.18 33.93
CA THR A 207 -0.42 18.73 34.04
C THR A 207 -0.33 20.13 33.45
N ALA A 208 -0.95 20.39 32.29
CA ALA A 208 -1.01 21.73 31.71
C ALA A 208 -1.74 22.73 32.62
N ARG A 209 -2.86 22.31 33.23
CA ARG A 209 -3.63 23.11 34.21
C ARG A 209 -2.95 23.22 35.58
N MET A 210 -1.81 22.56 35.79
CA MET A 210 -1.05 22.76 37.02
C MET A 210 -0.40 24.13 37.08
N THR A 211 0.04 24.65 35.92
CA THR A 211 0.74 25.94 35.76
C THR A 211 -0.01 26.91 34.85
N TYR A 212 -1.02 26.48 34.10
CA TYR A 212 -1.80 27.31 33.17
C TYR A 212 -0.93 28.12 32.19
N GLY A 213 0.20 27.55 31.75
CA GLY A 213 1.07 28.16 30.73
C GLY A 213 2.08 29.18 31.25
N PHE A 214 2.10 29.46 32.57
CA PHE A 214 3.14 30.29 33.17
C PHE A 214 4.51 29.68 32.91
N GLN A 215 5.44 30.50 32.40
CA GLN A 215 6.82 30.08 32.23
C GLN A 215 7.56 30.08 33.57
N PRO A 216 8.58 29.22 33.72
CA PRO A 216 9.46 29.26 34.87
C PRO A 216 10.09 30.65 35.04
N THR A 217 10.10 31.15 36.26
CA THR A 217 10.66 32.44 36.69
C THR A 217 12.13 32.33 37.13
N GLY A 218 12.72 31.13 37.00
CA GLY A 218 14.09 30.78 37.39
C GLY A 218 14.41 29.31 37.09
N PRO A 219 15.64 28.83 37.38
CA PRO A 219 16.01 27.42 37.18
C PRO A 219 15.11 26.51 38.04
N GLY A 220 14.48 25.51 37.42
CA GLY A 220 13.57 24.61 38.10
C GLY A 220 14.31 23.45 38.78
N THR A 221 14.20 23.36 40.10
CA THR A 221 14.72 22.21 40.87
C THR A 221 13.63 21.12 40.99
N PRO A 222 13.95 19.83 40.80
CA PRO A 222 13.00 18.74 41.03
C PRO A 222 12.48 18.71 42.46
N LEU A 223 11.27 18.20 42.67
CA LEU A 223 10.69 18.05 44.01
C LEU A 223 11.37 16.90 44.74
N THR A 224 11.83 17.13 45.96
CA THR A 224 12.45 16.09 46.79
C THR A 224 11.46 15.55 47.83
N ALA A 225 11.70 14.32 48.32
CA ALA A 225 10.84 13.72 49.35
C ALA A 225 10.83 14.50 50.68
N ALA A 226 11.89 15.29 50.96
CA ALA A 226 11.96 16.16 52.13
C ALA A 226 11.09 17.43 51.97
N GLU A 227 10.84 17.85 50.73
CA GLU A 227 9.98 18.99 50.40
C GLU A 227 8.50 18.61 50.29
N VAL A 228 8.19 17.31 50.17
CA VAL A 228 6.80 16.81 50.20
C VAL A 228 6.25 16.96 51.63
N PRO A 229 5.13 17.69 51.83
CA PRO A 229 4.50 17.79 53.14
C PRO A 229 4.16 16.40 53.69
N ILE A 230 4.52 16.12 54.94
CA ILE A 230 4.36 14.78 55.52
C ILE A 230 2.92 14.27 55.45
N GLN A 231 1.94 15.16 55.62
CA GLN A 231 0.53 14.83 55.54
C GLN A 231 0.10 14.37 54.15
N ALA A 232 0.81 14.77 53.09
CA ALA A 232 0.45 14.41 51.72
C ALA A 232 0.56 12.91 51.43
N GLN A 233 1.34 12.16 52.23
CA GLN A 233 1.52 10.72 52.06
C GLN A 233 0.20 9.93 52.11
N VAL A 234 -0.82 10.44 52.80
CA VAL A 234 -2.13 9.78 52.93
C VAL A 234 -2.95 9.83 51.64
N LEU A 235 -2.66 10.78 50.75
CA LEU A 235 -3.41 10.95 49.50
C LEU A 235 -3.26 9.76 48.56
N LEU A 236 -2.21 8.95 48.74
CA LEU A 236 -1.96 7.74 47.95
C LEU A 236 -2.16 6.45 48.76
N LEU A 237 -2.68 6.53 50.00
CA LEU A 237 -2.76 5.40 50.92
C LEU A 237 -3.56 4.23 50.36
N THR A 238 -4.78 4.51 49.89
CA THR A 238 -5.70 3.50 49.35
C THR A 238 -5.36 3.09 47.92
N ARG A 239 -4.62 3.95 47.19
CA ARG A 239 -4.11 3.65 45.86
C ARG A 239 -2.92 2.69 45.91
N PHE A 240 -2.01 2.86 46.86
CA PHE A 240 -0.83 2.01 47.06
C PHE A 240 -0.76 1.51 48.50
N PRO A 241 -1.67 0.61 48.91
CA PRO A 241 -1.76 0.14 50.30
C PRO A 241 -0.49 -0.61 50.74
N TYR A 242 0.21 -1.24 49.80
CA TYR A 242 1.43 -2.02 49.99
C TYR A 242 2.72 -1.17 50.10
N LEU A 243 2.67 0.14 49.80
CA LEU A 243 3.81 1.04 49.97
C LEU A 243 3.86 1.59 51.40
N SER A 244 5.08 1.79 51.91
CA SER A 244 5.31 2.54 53.13
C SER A 244 5.03 4.03 52.95
N ASP A 245 4.92 4.75 54.06
CA ASP A 245 4.68 6.20 54.05
C ASP A 245 5.81 6.97 53.37
N ALA A 246 7.07 6.58 53.62
CA ALA A 246 8.22 7.17 52.96
C ALA A 246 8.16 6.97 51.44
N GLN A 247 7.80 5.76 51.00
CA GLN A 247 7.67 5.43 49.58
C GLN A 247 6.53 6.21 48.91
N ARG A 248 5.38 6.40 49.58
CA ARG A 248 4.31 7.27 49.05
C ARG A 248 4.78 8.72 48.90
N ARG A 249 5.59 9.24 49.83
CA ARG A 249 6.21 10.58 49.65
C ARG A 249 7.22 10.61 48.51
N GLU A 250 7.98 9.55 48.28
CA GLU A 250 8.87 9.46 47.12
C GLU A 250 8.11 9.43 45.80
N VAL A 251 6.98 8.70 45.72
CA VAL A 251 6.08 8.74 44.55
C VAL A 251 5.62 10.17 44.29
N LEU A 252 5.15 10.88 45.32
CA LEU A 252 4.72 12.27 45.22
C LEU A 252 5.85 13.22 44.80
N ALA A 253 7.06 12.99 45.30
CA ALA A 253 8.24 13.78 44.95
C ALA A 253 8.65 13.58 43.49
N THR A 254 8.79 12.32 43.08
CA THR A 254 9.31 11.94 41.77
C THR A 254 8.34 12.21 40.62
N THR A 255 7.05 12.39 40.93
CA THR A 255 6.03 12.78 39.95
C THR A 255 5.68 14.27 40.01
N GLY A 256 6.17 15.01 41.02
CA GLY A 256 5.86 16.41 41.24
C GLY A 256 6.51 17.36 40.23
N LEU A 257 5.95 18.56 40.12
CA LEU A 257 6.50 19.61 39.27
C LEU A 257 7.79 20.20 39.86
N PRO A 258 8.75 20.60 39.01
CA PRO A 258 9.90 21.36 39.46
C PRO A 258 9.46 22.72 40.02
N ALA A 259 10.30 23.31 40.87
CA ALA A 259 10.12 24.67 41.35
C ALA A 259 10.25 25.70 40.21
N GLY A 260 9.96 26.96 40.52
CA GLY A 260 10.18 28.10 39.62
C GLY A 260 8.93 28.56 38.89
N TYR A 261 7.74 28.05 39.14
CA TYR A 261 6.51 28.64 38.59
C TYR A 261 5.90 29.64 39.59
N PRO A 262 5.04 30.58 39.14
CA PRO A 262 4.26 31.42 40.05
C PRO A 262 3.49 30.57 41.08
N LEU A 263 3.59 30.93 42.36
CA LEU A 263 3.10 30.18 43.53
C LEU A 263 3.78 28.81 43.79
N LEU A 264 4.70 28.36 42.93
CA LEU A 264 5.49 27.12 43.03
C LEU A 264 6.99 27.45 43.05
N SER A 265 7.38 28.41 43.88
CA SER A 265 8.73 29.00 43.98
C SER A 265 9.82 28.08 44.56
N GLY A 266 9.46 26.95 45.18
CA GLY A 266 10.38 26.06 45.89
C GLY A 266 10.54 26.37 47.38
N ASN A 267 9.61 27.11 48.00
CA ASN A 267 9.62 27.34 49.45
C ASN A 267 8.79 26.27 50.19
N THR A 268 8.98 26.14 51.51
CA THR A 268 8.33 25.10 52.34
C THR A 268 6.79 25.11 52.27
N TYR A 269 6.16 26.22 51.86
CA TYR A 269 4.70 26.37 51.80
C TYR A 269 4.10 26.01 50.43
N ASP A 270 4.92 25.89 49.37
CA ASP A 270 4.44 25.54 48.01
C ASP A 270 4.60 24.07 47.63
N GLY A 271 5.13 23.23 48.54
CA GLY A 271 5.17 21.77 48.36
C GLY A 271 3.81 21.19 47.97
N TRP A 272 2.71 21.74 48.50
CA TRP A 272 1.33 21.38 48.13
C TRP A 272 0.95 21.70 46.68
N GLY A 273 1.50 22.77 46.11
CA GLY A 273 1.19 23.19 44.74
C GLY A 273 1.93 22.41 43.68
N ARG A 274 3.08 21.82 44.04
CA ARG A 274 3.95 21.02 43.17
C ARG A 274 3.50 19.56 43.05
N LEU A 275 2.60 19.07 43.91
CA LEU A 275 2.11 17.68 43.87
C LEU A 275 1.28 17.40 42.61
N ASN A 276 1.81 16.56 41.71
CA ASN A 276 1.08 16.06 40.56
C ASN A 276 0.42 14.72 40.87
N LEU A 277 -0.70 14.75 41.58
CA LEU A 277 -1.41 13.55 42.02
C LEU A 277 -1.91 12.67 40.87
N VAL A 278 -2.25 13.26 39.71
CA VAL A 278 -2.67 12.50 38.53
C VAL A 278 -1.54 11.62 37.98
N SER A 279 -0.30 12.12 37.99
CA SER A 279 0.90 11.32 37.70
C SER A 279 1.27 10.39 38.86
N GLY A 280 1.10 10.83 40.11
CA GLY A 280 1.38 10.02 41.30
C GLY A 280 0.55 8.75 41.39
N VAL A 281 -0.71 8.78 40.94
CA VAL A 281 -1.61 7.60 40.87
C VAL A 281 -1.10 6.52 39.90
N ASP A 282 -0.22 6.86 38.95
CA ASP A 282 0.42 5.91 38.03
C ASP A 282 1.70 5.26 38.60
N GLY A 283 2.09 5.58 39.85
CA GLY A 283 3.25 4.99 40.54
C GLY A 283 4.45 5.93 40.58
N TYR A 284 5.65 5.39 40.80
CA TYR A 284 6.89 6.17 40.85
C TYR A 284 7.17 6.92 39.53
N GLY A 285 7.74 8.12 39.59
CA GLY A 285 8.30 8.81 38.40
C GLY A 285 9.80 8.56 38.20
N ALA A 286 10.50 8.20 39.27
CA ALA A 286 11.90 7.82 39.24
C ALA A 286 12.27 6.99 40.47
N PHE A 287 13.24 6.09 40.35
CA PHE A 287 13.93 5.49 41.48
C PHE A 287 15.19 6.30 41.78
N ASN A 288 15.14 7.15 42.81
CA ASN A 288 16.31 7.91 43.26
C ASN A 288 17.23 7.11 44.21
N GLY A 289 16.77 5.95 44.65
CA GLY A 289 17.48 5.01 45.51
C GLY A 289 16.87 3.60 45.37
N ALA A 290 17.28 2.67 46.23
CA ALA A 290 16.73 1.32 46.21
C ALA A 290 15.28 1.30 46.74
N VAL A 291 14.34 0.82 45.93
CA VAL A 291 12.92 0.73 46.26
C VAL A 291 12.54 -0.73 46.44
N THR A 292 12.02 -1.12 47.61
CA THR A 292 11.51 -2.47 47.85
C THR A 292 9.99 -2.46 47.98
N VAL A 293 9.31 -3.21 47.13
CA VAL A 293 7.84 -3.31 47.07
C VAL A 293 7.42 -4.71 47.51
N THR A 294 6.69 -4.83 48.62
CA THR A 294 6.20 -6.12 49.14
C THR A 294 4.68 -6.20 48.99
N MET A 295 4.20 -7.03 48.06
CA MET A 295 2.77 -7.20 47.75
C MET A 295 2.25 -8.52 48.29
N ASP A 296 0.99 -8.57 48.74
CA ASP A 296 0.38 -9.75 49.35
C ASP A 296 -0.91 -10.14 48.62
N ALA A 297 -0.83 -11.22 47.85
CA ALA A 297 -1.95 -11.77 47.09
C ALA A 297 -3.17 -12.11 47.97
N ALA A 298 -2.97 -12.48 49.24
CA ALA A 298 -4.06 -12.89 50.13
C ALA A 298 -4.96 -11.71 50.55
N LYS A 299 -4.47 -10.47 50.45
CA LYS A 299 -5.22 -9.25 50.81
C LYS A 299 -6.15 -8.76 49.68
N GLY A 300 -5.99 -9.27 48.46
CA GLY A 300 -6.79 -8.86 47.30
C GLY A 300 -6.52 -7.42 46.86
N GLY A 301 -7.30 -6.93 45.90
CA GLY A 301 -7.20 -5.55 45.40
C GLY A 301 -5.77 -5.18 44.94
N TYR A 302 -5.35 -3.94 45.25
CA TYR A 302 -4.02 -3.44 44.91
C TYR A 302 -2.88 -4.12 45.69
N ASP A 303 -3.14 -4.73 46.85
CA ASP A 303 -2.13 -5.54 47.54
C ASP A 303 -1.82 -6.83 46.76
N ALA A 304 -2.78 -7.36 46.00
CA ALA A 304 -2.60 -8.57 45.21
C ALA A 304 -2.08 -8.31 43.80
N SER A 305 -2.56 -7.26 43.13
CA SER A 305 -2.16 -6.93 41.75
C SER A 305 -2.27 -5.44 41.49
N ASP A 306 -1.22 -4.83 40.93
CA ASP A 306 -1.21 -3.42 40.55
C ASP A 306 -0.34 -3.18 39.30
N ALA A 307 -0.62 -2.09 38.59
CA ALA A 307 0.12 -1.64 37.42
C ALA A 307 0.64 -0.20 37.63
N TRP A 308 1.93 -0.01 37.44
CA TRP A 308 2.57 1.30 37.36
C TRP A 308 2.73 1.71 35.90
N ARG A 309 2.26 2.92 35.59
CA ARG A 309 2.09 3.42 34.22
C ARG A 309 2.97 4.62 33.88
N ASN A 310 3.73 5.11 34.84
CA ASN A 310 4.74 6.14 34.59
C ASN A 310 5.94 5.56 33.87
N ASP A 311 6.59 6.41 33.06
CA ASP A 311 7.96 6.19 32.64
C ASP A 311 8.88 6.47 33.83
N ILE A 312 9.55 5.43 34.34
CA ILE A 312 10.35 5.49 35.57
C ILE A 312 11.82 5.69 35.23
N GLY A 313 12.38 6.83 35.61
CA GLY A 313 13.82 7.13 35.48
C GLY A 313 14.63 6.91 36.77
N GLY A 314 15.84 7.49 36.83
CA GLY A 314 16.67 7.53 38.04
C GLY A 314 17.77 6.45 38.13
N THR A 315 18.68 6.59 39.08
CA THR A 315 19.83 5.67 39.25
C THR A 315 19.57 4.52 40.23
N GLY A 316 18.41 4.54 40.89
CA GLY A 316 17.97 3.56 41.86
C GLY A 316 17.51 2.24 41.24
N SER A 317 17.16 1.30 42.12
CA SER A 317 16.78 -0.08 41.77
C SER A 317 15.40 -0.44 42.29
N LEU A 318 14.80 -1.46 41.70
CA LEU A 318 13.53 -2.05 42.15
C LEU A 318 13.76 -3.44 42.74
N THR A 319 13.24 -3.69 43.94
CA THR A 319 13.08 -5.03 44.50
C THR A 319 11.61 -5.37 44.62
N LYS A 320 11.12 -6.34 43.84
CA LYS A 320 9.76 -6.88 43.91
C LYS A 320 9.74 -8.10 44.84
N ALA A 321 8.97 -8.00 45.91
CA ALA A 321 8.82 -9.01 46.97
C ALA A 321 7.35 -9.34 47.26
N GLY A 322 7.13 -10.34 48.12
CA GLY A 322 5.81 -10.84 48.51
C GLY A 322 5.09 -11.60 47.39
N SER A 323 3.90 -12.14 47.66
CA SER A 323 3.17 -13.06 46.77
C SER A 323 2.41 -12.38 45.62
N GLY A 324 2.20 -11.06 45.65
CA GLY A 324 1.40 -10.33 44.66
C GLY A 324 2.10 -10.09 43.31
N THR A 325 1.38 -9.47 42.37
CA THR A 325 1.85 -9.13 41.00
C THR A 325 2.01 -7.63 40.82
N LEU A 326 3.18 -7.20 40.34
CA LEU A 326 3.40 -5.82 39.90
C LEU A 326 3.59 -5.80 38.38
N GLU A 327 2.88 -4.94 37.68
CA GLU A 327 3.08 -4.68 36.25
C GLU A 327 3.71 -3.31 36.03
N LEU A 328 4.75 -3.24 35.18
CA LEU A 328 5.37 -2.00 34.72
C LEU A 328 5.02 -1.79 33.24
N THR A 329 4.16 -0.82 32.96
CA THR A 329 3.69 -0.55 31.58
C THR A 329 4.39 0.63 30.92
N GLY A 330 5.16 1.42 31.67
CA GLY A 330 5.92 2.57 31.16
C GLY A 330 7.20 2.18 30.42
N THR A 331 7.78 3.14 29.70
CA THR A 331 9.11 3.04 29.11
C THR A 331 10.13 3.51 30.13
N ASN A 332 10.70 2.56 30.84
CA ASN A 332 11.54 2.81 32.00
C ASN A 332 13.02 2.96 31.61
N THR A 333 13.72 3.88 32.28
CA THR A 333 15.13 4.20 32.03
C THR A 333 16.01 4.06 33.27
N TYR A 334 15.44 3.62 34.40
CA TYR A 334 16.21 3.46 35.62
C TYR A 334 17.39 2.49 35.44
N SER A 335 18.53 2.78 36.09
CA SER A 335 19.79 2.06 35.84
C SER A 335 20.25 1.16 36.97
N GLY A 336 19.66 1.24 38.17
CA GLY A 336 20.08 0.44 39.33
C GLY A 336 19.69 -1.05 39.27
N GLY A 337 18.92 -1.46 38.25
CA GLY A 337 18.52 -2.85 38.03
C GLY A 337 17.24 -3.26 38.75
N THR A 338 16.88 -4.53 38.62
CA THR A 338 15.63 -5.09 39.14
C THR A 338 15.87 -6.46 39.78
N THR A 339 15.42 -6.64 41.02
CA THR A 339 15.49 -7.90 41.75
C THR A 339 14.08 -8.38 42.06
N ILE A 340 13.75 -9.61 41.68
CA ILE A 340 12.47 -10.25 41.97
C ILE A 340 12.74 -11.35 42.97
N VAL A 341 12.33 -11.14 44.22
CA VAL A 341 12.51 -12.11 45.32
C VAL A 341 11.22 -12.84 45.66
N GLY A 342 10.06 -12.39 45.15
CA GLY A 342 8.78 -13.03 45.37
C GLY A 342 7.67 -12.52 44.45
N GLY A 343 6.69 -13.40 44.21
CA GLY A 343 5.51 -13.10 43.39
C GLY A 343 5.88 -12.95 41.91
N THR A 344 5.14 -12.09 41.20
CA THR A 344 5.32 -11.89 39.76
C THR A 344 5.63 -10.43 39.45
N LEU A 345 6.62 -10.20 38.59
CA LEU A 345 6.81 -8.94 37.88
C LEU A 345 6.40 -9.14 36.41
N VAL A 346 5.54 -8.26 35.91
CA VAL A 346 5.14 -8.22 34.50
C VAL A 346 5.69 -6.93 33.88
N ALA A 347 6.36 -7.05 32.74
CA ALA A 347 6.83 -5.87 31.99
C ALA A 347 7.08 -6.25 30.52
N SER A 348 7.11 -5.27 29.64
CA SER A 348 7.79 -5.44 28.34
C SER A 348 9.30 -5.22 28.50
N ALA A 349 10.09 -5.46 27.46
CA ALA A 349 11.52 -5.14 27.48
C ALA A 349 11.79 -3.65 27.80
N ALA A 350 10.90 -2.75 27.36
CA ALA A 350 10.99 -1.31 27.64
C ALA A 350 10.71 -0.97 29.12
N GLY A 351 10.05 -1.86 29.87
CA GLY A 351 9.64 -1.63 31.26
C GLY A 351 10.71 -1.97 32.31
N LEU A 352 11.87 -2.50 31.93
CA LEU A 352 12.85 -3.03 32.89
C LEU A 352 14.11 -2.17 33.08
N GLY A 353 14.14 -0.97 32.48
CA GLY A 353 15.29 -0.07 32.58
C GLY A 353 16.54 -0.66 31.91
N SER A 354 17.72 -0.20 32.34
CA SER A 354 19.01 -0.58 31.74
C SER A 354 19.90 -1.46 32.64
N GLY A 355 19.55 -1.60 33.92
CA GLY A 355 20.33 -2.37 34.89
C GLY A 355 20.10 -3.88 34.82
N ALA A 356 20.95 -4.66 35.49
CA ALA A 356 20.83 -6.12 35.55
C ALA A 356 19.50 -6.57 36.20
N ILE A 357 19.00 -7.73 35.80
CA ILE A 357 17.80 -8.36 36.35
C ILE A 357 18.21 -9.60 37.15
N VAL A 358 17.75 -9.71 38.38
CA VAL A 358 17.87 -10.92 39.21
C VAL A 358 16.48 -11.47 39.44
N ASP A 359 16.11 -12.54 38.75
CA ASP A 359 14.83 -13.23 38.90
C ASP A 359 14.97 -14.49 39.75
N ASN A 360 14.50 -14.42 41.00
CA ASN A 360 14.41 -15.56 41.93
C ASN A 360 12.96 -16.00 42.18
N ALA A 361 11.98 -15.47 41.43
CA ALA A 361 10.59 -15.85 41.56
C ALA A 361 9.94 -15.99 40.18
N SER A 362 9.24 -14.96 39.68
CA SER A 362 8.64 -15.00 38.35
C SER A 362 8.72 -13.66 37.63
N LEU A 363 9.30 -13.68 36.43
CA LEU A 363 9.30 -12.57 35.46
C LEU A 363 8.48 -12.96 34.22
N ILE A 364 7.45 -12.17 33.91
CA ILE A 364 6.71 -12.26 32.66
C ILE A 364 7.11 -11.09 31.77
N LEU A 365 7.73 -11.41 30.65
CA LEU A 365 8.02 -10.48 29.56
C LEU A 365 6.82 -10.46 28.60
N ASP A 366 5.83 -9.60 28.88
CA ASP A 366 4.66 -9.42 28.02
C ASP A 366 4.97 -8.41 26.90
N GLN A 367 5.22 -8.94 25.70
CA GLN A 367 5.79 -8.19 24.59
C GLN A 367 4.78 -8.17 23.43
N ALA A 368 3.92 -7.15 23.42
CA ALA A 368 2.87 -7.00 22.41
C ALA A 368 3.42 -6.66 21.00
N SER A 369 4.49 -5.86 20.93
CA SER A 369 5.21 -5.48 19.70
C SER A 369 6.67 -5.90 19.79
N ASP A 370 7.40 -5.91 18.68
CA ASP A 370 8.82 -6.31 18.69
C ASP A 370 9.67 -5.43 19.63
N GLY A 371 10.67 -6.03 20.28
CA GLY A 371 11.55 -5.34 21.24
C GLY A 371 12.86 -6.07 21.50
N THR A 372 13.80 -5.36 22.12
CA THR A 372 15.12 -5.90 22.50
C THR A 372 15.33 -5.75 24.00
N LEU A 373 15.75 -6.83 24.67
CA LEU A 373 16.16 -6.82 26.06
C LEU A 373 17.68 -7.10 26.13
N ALA A 374 18.44 -6.07 26.47
CA ALA A 374 19.90 -6.14 26.62
C ALA A 374 20.35 -6.47 28.05
N ASN A 375 19.44 -6.38 29.02
CA ASN A 375 19.72 -6.58 30.43
C ASN A 375 20.17 -8.02 30.66
N PRO A 376 21.31 -8.27 31.35
CA PRO A 376 21.67 -9.61 31.78
C PRO A 376 20.69 -10.08 32.85
N ILE A 377 20.23 -11.33 32.73
CA ILE A 377 19.33 -11.97 33.70
C ILE A 377 20.12 -12.98 34.54
N ALA A 378 19.92 -12.97 35.84
CA ALA A 378 20.47 -13.95 36.78
C ALA A 378 19.36 -14.52 37.67
N GLY A 379 19.68 -15.55 38.46
CA GLY A 379 18.76 -16.17 39.42
C GLY A 379 18.19 -17.51 38.93
N SER A 380 17.23 -18.04 39.69
CA SER A 380 16.67 -19.38 39.52
C SER A 380 15.13 -19.39 39.43
N GLY A 381 14.51 -18.24 39.18
CA GLY A 381 13.07 -18.06 39.05
C GLY A 381 12.45 -18.67 37.79
N LEU A 382 11.34 -18.11 37.33
CA LEU A 382 10.63 -18.52 36.12
C LEU A 382 10.51 -17.32 35.18
N LEU A 383 11.14 -17.45 34.01
CA LEU A 383 11.04 -16.47 32.93
C LEU A 383 9.95 -16.92 31.94
N THR A 384 8.98 -16.06 31.65
CA THR A 384 7.96 -16.33 30.62
C THR A 384 7.95 -15.23 29.57
N LYS A 385 8.12 -15.59 28.29
CA LYS A 385 7.85 -14.69 27.16
C LYS A 385 6.39 -14.84 26.72
N ALA A 386 5.63 -13.74 26.81
CA ALA A 386 4.25 -13.62 26.39
C ALA A 386 4.09 -12.49 25.35
N GLY A 387 2.88 -12.32 24.81
CA GLY A 387 2.58 -11.35 23.76
C GLY A 387 3.06 -11.74 22.36
N ALA A 388 2.41 -11.19 21.34
CA ALA A 388 2.60 -11.57 19.94
C ALA A 388 3.95 -11.12 19.34
N GLY A 389 4.58 -10.09 19.92
CA GLY A 389 5.82 -9.50 19.41
C GLY A 389 7.03 -10.43 19.53
N SER A 390 8.04 -10.18 18.71
CA SER A 390 9.36 -10.80 18.77
C SER A 390 10.23 -10.11 19.82
N LEU A 391 10.77 -10.88 20.77
CA LEU A 391 11.74 -10.41 21.74
C LEU A 391 13.14 -10.88 21.36
N SER A 392 14.04 -9.94 21.05
CA SER A 392 15.47 -10.19 20.92
C SER A 392 16.16 -10.06 22.27
N LEU A 393 16.60 -11.17 22.85
CA LEU A 393 17.40 -11.20 24.07
C LEU A 393 18.88 -11.17 23.70
N THR A 394 19.54 -10.05 23.95
CA THR A 394 20.97 -9.84 23.61
C THR A 394 21.89 -9.90 24.82
N GLY A 395 21.33 -9.82 26.04
CA GLY A 395 22.09 -9.93 27.28
C GLY A 395 22.73 -11.31 27.50
N THR A 396 23.92 -11.34 28.10
CA THR A 396 24.57 -12.58 28.54
C THR A 396 24.09 -12.93 29.95
N SER A 397 23.15 -13.87 30.05
CA SER A 397 22.48 -14.20 31.30
C SER A 397 23.09 -15.43 31.97
N SER A 398 23.21 -15.39 33.29
CA SER A 398 23.54 -16.53 34.17
C SER A 398 22.29 -17.19 34.76
N PHE A 399 21.10 -16.82 34.25
CA PHE A 399 19.82 -17.37 34.64
C PHE A 399 19.78 -18.90 34.49
N SER A 400 19.38 -19.57 35.57
CA SER A 400 19.32 -21.03 35.70
C SER A 400 17.90 -21.56 35.82
N GLY A 401 16.93 -20.66 35.99
CA GLY A 401 15.51 -20.98 36.04
C GLY A 401 14.97 -21.49 34.70
N ALA A 402 13.74 -22.01 34.70
CA ALA A 402 13.08 -22.41 33.46
C ALA A 402 12.63 -21.18 32.65
N THR A 403 12.72 -21.26 31.31
CA THR A 403 12.18 -20.24 30.40
C THR A 403 11.02 -20.83 29.59
N GLY A 404 9.83 -20.24 29.69
CA GLY A 404 8.68 -20.58 28.85
C GLY A 404 8.47 -19.56 27.73
N VAL A 405 8.28 -20.01 26.49
CA VAL A 405 7.83 -19.16 25.38
C VAL A 405 6.37 -19.49 25.10
N ALA A 406 5.47 -18.67 25.64
CA ALA A 406 4.03 -18.91 25.56
C ALA A 406 3.42 -18.36 24.26
N GLN A 407 3.90 -17.20 23.78
CA GLN A 407 3.43 -16.54 22.56
C GLN A 407 4.54 -15.76 21.87
N GLY A 408 4.36 -15.51 20.57
CA GLY A 408 5.29 -14.73 19.74
C GLY A 408 6.63 -15.43 19.54
N ARG A 409 7.68 -14.64 19.33
CA ARG A 409 9.06 -15.15 19.13
C ARG A 409 9.96 -14.75 20.29
N LEU A 410 10.79 -15.67 20.76
CA LEU A 410 11.99 -15.39 21.55
C LEU A 410 13.21 -15.64 20.66
N ALA A 411 13.97 -14.60 20.33
CA ALA A 411 15.25 -14.71 19.64
C ALA A 411 16.39 -14.55 20.65
N VAL A 412 17.07 -15.64 20.99
CA VAL A 412 18.20 -15.62 21.91
C VAL A 412 19.46 -15.31 21.11
N ASN A 413 19.94 -14.07 21.21
CA ASN A 413 21.14 -13.56 20.54
C ASN A 413 22.30 -13.34 21.52
N GLY A 414 22.02 -13.32 22.82
CA GLY A 414 22.99 -13.39 23.90
C GLY A 414 23.11 -14.81 24.46
N SER A 415 22.95 -14.96 25.77
CA SER A 415 23.04 -16.26 26.44
C SER A 415 21.92 -16.46 27.45
N LEU A 416 21.31 -17.65 27.41
CA LEU A 416 20.47 -18.29 28.42
C LEU A 416 21.04 -19.70 28.70
N ALA A 417 22.36 -19.86 28.71
CA ALA A 417 23.04 -21.16 28.76
C ALA A 417 22.74 -21.99 30.03
N GLY A 418 22.24 -21.38 31.10
CA GLY A 418 21.79 -22.09 32.31
C GLY A 418 20.32 -22.51 32.29
N SER A 419 19.52 -22.04 31.32
CA SER A 419 18.06 -22.14 31.32
C SER A 419 17.54 -23.12 30.27
N VAL A 420 16.62 -23.99 30.66
CA VAL A 420 15.86 -24.83 29.72
C VAL A 420 14.70 -24.03 29.14
N VAL A 421 14.69 -23.88 27.81
CA VAL A 421 13.65 -23.17 27.07
C VAL A 421 12.57 -24.15 26.59
N THR A 422 11.35 -23.96 27.06
CA THR A 422 10.16 -24.69 26.59
C THR A 422 9.34 -23.79 25.67
N VAL A 423 9.15 -24.23 24.43
CA VAL A 423 8.40 -23.48 23.41
C VAL A 423 7.00 -24.05 23.29
N GLY A 424 5.99 -23.23 23.57
CA GLY A 424 4.58 -23.59 23.50
C GLY A 424 4.01 -23.59 22.08
N SER A 425 2.76 -24.01 21.97
CA SER A 425 2.04 -24.05 20.69
C SER A 425 1.86 -22.65 20.09
N GLY A 426 2.19 -22.48 18.80
CA GLY A 426 2.11 -21.20 18.11
C GLY A 426 3.22 -20.20 18.47
N ALA A 427 4.12 -20.56 19.39
CA ALA A 427 5.28 -19.76 19.75
C ALA A 427 6.53 -20.22 18.99
N SER A 428 7.54 -19.35 18.95
CA SER A 428 8.80 -19.65 18.26
C SER A 428 10.05 -19.29 19.07
N LEU A 429 11.09 -20.12 18.92
CA LEU A 429 12.44 -19.86 19.40
C LEU A 429 13.38 -19.68 18.21
N GLY A 430 14.27 -18.69 18.28
CA GLY A 430 15.35 -18.52 17.32
C GLY A 430 16.55 -17.77 17.88
N GLY A 431 17.32 -17.14 17.00
CA GLY A 431 18.52 -16.36 17.36
C GLY A 431 19.82 -17.16 17.21
N THR A 432 20.95 -16.50 17.43
CA THR A 432 22.31 -17.05 17.20
C THR A 432 23.09 -17.35 18.48
N GLY A 433 22.44 -17.24 19.64
CA GLY A 433 23.05 -17.36 20.97
C GLY A 433 23.06 -18.79 21.51
N THR A 434 23.07 -18.90 22.84
CA THR A 434 23.08 -20.17 23.55
C THR A 434 21.91 -20.29 24.52
N VAL A 435 21.24 -21.44 24.53
CA VAL A 435 20.25 -21.83 25.56
C VAL A 435 20.74 -23.05 26.35
N GLY A 436 20.29 -23.23 27.58
CA GLY A 436 20.70 -24.35 28.44
C GLY A 436 20.04 -25.67 28.05
N GLY A 437 18.83 -25.63 27.51
CA GLY A 437 18.12 -26.79 26.98
C GLY A 437 16.97 -26.34 26.07
N LEU A 438 16.43 -27.26 25.29
CA LEU A 438 15.32 -26.99 24.37
C LEU A 438 14.24 -28.08 24.47
N ALA A 439 13.01 -27.67 24.72
CA ALA A 439 11.82 -28.51 24.62
C ALA A 439 10.78 -27.85 23.69
N ALA A 440 10.73 -28.30 22.43
CA ALA A 440 9.74 -27.84 21.45
C ALA A 440 8.47 -28.69 21.55
N GLN A 441 7.38 -28.10 22.03
CA GLN A 441 6.08 -28.76 22.17
C GLN A 441 5.32 -28.86 20.83
N SER A 442 4.19 -29.55 20.82
CA SER A 442 3.33 -29.62 19.63
C SER A 442 2.88 -28.23 19.17
N GLY A 443 3.10 -27.93 17.88
CA GLY A 443 2.81 -26.62 17.28
C GLY A 443 3.87 -25.54 17.57
N ALA A 444 4.97 -25.87 18.24
CA ALA A 444 6.10 -24.96 18.43
C ALA A 444 6.96 -24.86 17.16
N VAL A 445 7.58 -23.70 16.95
CA VAL A 445 8.57 -23.50 15.87
C VAL A 445 9.95 -23.23 16.45
N VAL A 446 10.96 -23.95 15.99
CA VAL A 446 12.37 -23.65 16.29
C VAL A 446 13.03 -23.25 14.98
N ALA A 447 13.45 -21.98 14.90
CA ALA A 447 14.07 -21.37 13.73
C ALA A 447 15.39 -20.72 14.16
N PRO A 448 16.51 -21.47 14.22
CA PRO A 448 17.82 -20.92 14.55
C PRO A 448 18.17 -19.71 13.68
N GLY A 449 19.00 -18.82 14.20
CA GLY A 449 19.49 -17.69 13.42
C GLY A 449 18.57 -16.46 13.38
N ASN A 450 19.01 -15.48 12.60
CA ASN A 450 18.33 -14.22 12.25
C ASN A 450 18.50 -13.99 10.73
N SER A 451 18.06 -14.94 9.89
CA SER A 451 18.75 -15.44 8.68
C SER A 451 19.61 -16.66 9.03
N ILE A 452 20.28 -17.24 8.02
CA ILE A 452 21.20 -18.38 8.18
C ILE A 452 22.16 -18.18 9.38
N GLY A 453 22.00 -18.99 10.41
CA GLY A 453 22.77 -18.89 11.64
C GLY A 453 22.73 -20.14 12.51
N THR A 454 23.50 -20.13 13.60
CA THR A 454 23.56 -21.26 14.54
C THR A 454 23.00 -20.88 15.90
N LEU A 455 22.01 -21.64 16.39
CA LEU A 455 21.57 -21.60 17.78
C LEU A 455 22.23 -22.75 18.55
N SER A 456 22.89 -22.44 19.66
CA SER A 456 23.56 -23.44 20.51
C SER A 456 22.67 -23.88 21.67
N VAL A 457 22.66 -25.17 21.98
CA VAL A 457 21.96 -25.77 23.13
C VAL A 457 23.01 -26.47 23.99
N ALA A 458 23.28 -25.93 25.18
CA ALA A 458 24.31 -26.45 26.08
C ALA A 458 23.96 -27.82 26.69
N GLY A 459 22.66 -28.10 26.85
CA GLY A 459 22.13 -29.38 27.31
C GLY A 459 21.42 -30.14 26.20
N ASN A 460 20.28 -30.76 26.53
CA ASN A 460 19.51 -31.58 25.61
C ASN A 460 18.52 -30.74 24.79
N ALA A 461 18.20 -31.23 23.59
CA ALA A 461 17.12 -30.72 22.76
C ALA A 461 16.06 -31.81 22.53
N SER A 462 14.78 -31.44 22.51
CA SER A 462 13.68 -32.35 22.21
C SER A 462 12.63 -31.72 21.30
N PHE A 463 12.12 -32.51 20.37
CA PHE A 463 11.04 -32.14 19.45
C PHE A 463 9.89 -33.13 19.58
N ALA A 464 8.73 -32.61 20.01
CA ALA A 464 7.48 -33.37 20.10
C ALA A 464 6.82 -33.55 18.71
N PRO A 465 5.92 -34.54 18.55
CA PRO A 465 5.04 -34.60 17.38
C PRO A 465 4.32 -33.26 17.14
N GLY A 466 4.26 -32.82 15.89
CA GLY A 466 3.65 -31.52 15.52
C GLY A 466 4.52 -30.29 15.74
N ALA A 467 5.74 -30.41 16.29
CA ALA A 467 6.71 -29.32 16.31
C ALA A 467 7.37 -29.12 14.93
N THR A 468 7.77 -27.89 14.62
CA THR A 468 8.46 -27.54 13.37
C THR A 468 9.89 -27.11 13.66
N PHE A 469 10.84 -27.73 12.97
CA PHE A 469 12.23 -27.27 12.90
C PHE A 469 12.44 -26.55 11.57
N GLN A 470 12.42 -25.23 11.60
CA GLN A 470 12.55 -24.38 10.42
C GLN A 470 14.02 -24.12 10.14
N VAL A 471 14.42 -24.26 8.87
CA VAL A 471 15.81 -24.15 8.44
C VAL A 471 15.87 -23.30 7.18
N GLU A 472 16.53 -22.16 7.25
CA GLU A 472 16.92 -21.37 6.08
C GLU A 472 18.17 -21.98 5.43
N THR A 473 18.23 -22.03 4.10
CA THR A 473 19.38 -22.56 3.34
C THR A 473 19.72 -21.67 2.16
N ASP A 474 20.99 -21.66 1.72
CA ASP A 474 21.40 -20.97 0.49
C ASP A 474 22.07 -21.92 -0.54
N ALA A 475 22.26 -21.41 -1.76
CA ALA A 475 22.92 -22.14 -2.84
C ALA A 475 24.43 -22.36 -2.61
N ALA A 476 25.05 -21.64 -1.66
CA ALA A 476 26.46 -21.77 -1.30
C ALA A 476 26.71 -22.93 -0.31
N GLY A 477 25.66 -23.64 0.12
CA GLY A 477 25.77 -24.76 1.05
C GLY A 477 25.67 -24.34 2.52
N GLN A 478 25.27 -23.10 2.81
CA GLN A 478 25.02 -22.64 4.18
C GLN A 478 23.58 -22.93 4.59
N ALA A 479 23.38 -23.23 5.87
CA ALA A 479 22.07 -23.48 6.44
C ALA A 479 22.01 -23.07 7.90
N ASP A 480 20.79 -22.82 8.38
CA ASP A 480 20.54 -22.78 9.81
C ASP A 480 20.98 -24.07 10.48
N ARG A 481 21.54 -23.93 11.67
CA ARG A 481 22.03 -25.06 12.46
C ARG A 481 21.58 -24.98 13.91
N LEU A 482 21.04 -26.08 14.41
CA LEU A 482 20.89 -26.31 15.84
C LEU A 482 22.09 -27.12 16.35
N ALA A 483 22.93 -26.50 17.19
CA ALA A 483 24.13 -27.12 17.74
C ALA A 483 23.90 -27.56 19.19
N VAL A 484 23.61 -28.85 19.39
CA VAL A 484 23.28 -29.44 20.69
C VAL A 484 24.52 -30.11 21.29
N ALA A 485 24.92 -29.74 22.51
CA ALA A 485 26.00 -30.38 23.25
C ALA A 485 25.52 -31.66 23.97
N GLY A 486 24.27 -31.71 24.40
CA GLY A 486 23.64 -32.93 24.91
C GLY A 486 23.09 -33.83 23.80
N THR A 487 22.04 -34.58 24.14
CA THR A 487 21.28 -35.44 23.23
C THR A 487 20.20 -34.65 22.50
N ALA A 488 19.98 -34.94 21.22
CA ALA A 488 18.79 -34.48 20.49
C ALA A 488 17.76 -35.61 20.37
N THR A 489 16.62 -35.46 21.04
CA THR A 489 15.53 -36.44 21.04
C THR A 489 14.42 -36.02 20.07
N LEU A 490 14.25 -36.76 18.99
CA LEU A 490 13.33 -36.49 17.90
C LEU A 490 12.19 -37.52 17.94
N THR A 491 11.10 -37.16 18.64
CA THR A 491 9.93 -38.05 18.79
C THR A 491 8.88 -37.86 17.69
N GLY A 492 9.18 -36.99 16.71
CA GLY A 492 8.32 -36.57 15.62
C GLY A 492 8.70 -35.18 15.14
N GLY A 493 7.71 -34.42 14.67
CA GLY A 493 7.90 -33.06 14.15
C GLY A 493 8.37 -33.03 12.69
N THR A 494 8.44 -31.86 12.09
CA THR A 494 8.75 -31.70 10.66
C THR A 494 9.86 -30.69 10.46
N VAL A 495 10.82 -31.03 9.61
CA VAL A 495 11.81 -30.06 9.14
C VAL A 495 11.17 -29.25 8.01
N GLN A 496 11.14 -27.93 8.15
CA GLN A 496 10.62 -27.02 7.13
C GLN A 496 11.75 -26.20 6.56
N VAL A 497 12.10 -26.47 5.30
CA VAL A 497 13.20 -25.80 4.61
C VAL A 497 12.69 -24.53 3.93
N GLN A 498 13.30 -23.41 4.26
CA GLN A 498 13.10 -22.11 3.61
C GLN A 498 14.36 -21.75 2.84
N ALA A 499 14.44 -22.25 1.63
CA ALA A 499 15.63 -22.03 0.84
C ALA A 499 15.56 -20.67 0.13
N ALA A 500 16.64 -19.91 0.24
CA ALA A 500 16.83 -18.63 -0.42
C ALA A 500 16.92 -18.82 -1.94
N ALA A 501 16.70 -17.75 -2.70
CA ALA A 501 16.89 -17.80 -4.15
C ALA A 501 18.36 -18.12 -4.50
N GLY A 502 18.60 -19.01 -5.46
CA GLY A 502 19.95 -19.34 -5.90
C GLY A 502 20.01 -20.54 -6.85
N THR A 503 21.20 -20.79 -7.41
CA THR A 503 21.47 -21.97 -8.23
C THR A 503 21.95 -23.11 -7.35
N TYR A 504 21.03 -23.96 -6.92
CA TYR A 504 21.33 -25.13 -6.09
C TYR A 504 21.86 -26.28 -6.95
N ASP A 505 22.96 -26.89 -6.51
CA ASP A 505 23.31 -28.20 -7.02
C ASP A 505 22.21 -29.20 -6.57
N PRO A 506 21.71 -30.07 -7.47
CA PRO A 506 20.69 -31.06 -7.13
C PRO A 506 21.17 -32.16 -6.17
N ARG A 507 22.29 -31.96 -5.46
CA ARG A 507 22.78 -32.75 -4.34
C ARG A 507 23.46 -31.92 -3.25
N THR A 508 23.16 -30.62 -3.09
CA THR A 508 23.75 -29.83 -2.00
C THR A 508 23.34 -30.43 -0.64
N ARG A 509 24.33 -30.67 0.22
CA ARG A 509 24.15 -31.24 1.57
C ARG A 509 24.37 -30.16 2.63
N TYR A 510 23.49 -30.11 3.61
CA TYR A 510 23.49 -29.14 4.72
C TYR A 510 23.41 -29.88 6.06
N THR A 511 24.29 -29.59 7.01
CA THR A 511 24.17 -30.13 8.37
C THR A 511 23.31 -29.19 9.22
N VAL A 512 22.05 -29.56 9.43
CA VAL A 512 21.04 -28.70 10.07
C VAL A 512 20.92 -28.92 11.57
N LEU A 513 21.33 -30.10 12.06
CA LEU A 513 21.38 -30.40 13.49
C LEU A 513 22.64 -31.20 13.80
N THR A 514 23.31 -30.85 14.90
CA THR A 514 24.35 -31.69 15.49
C THR A 514 24.08 -31.91 16.97
N ALA A 515 24.35 -33.12 17.47
CA ALA A 515 24.17 -33.49 18.87
C ALA A 515 25.36 -34.29 19.38
N GLN A 516 26.18 -33.73 20.29
CA GLN A 516 27.39 -34.42 20.77
C GLN A 516 27.04 -35.64 21.65
N GLY A 517 25.95 -35.57 22.41
CA GLY A 517 25.37 -36.71 23.14
C GLY A 517 24.59 -37.69 22.25
N GLY A 518 24.51 -37.43 20.95
CA GLY A 518 23.86 -38.28 19.95
C GLY A 518 22.44 -37.84 19.56
N VAL A 519 21.99 -38.32 18.40
CA VAL A 519 20.63 -38.13 17.89
C VAL A 519 19.82 -39.40 18.17
N GLN A 520 18.67 -39.25 18.83
CA GLN A 520 17.75 -40.34 19.13
C GLN A 520 16.41 -40.10 18.44
N GLY A 521 15.90 -41.11 17.72
CA GLY A 521 14.68 -40.97 16.91
C GLY A 521 14.89 -40.20 15.60
N GLN A 522 13.80 -39.77 14.97
CA GLN A 522 13.79 -39.07 13.68
C GLN A 522 12.66 -38.04 13.62
N PHE A 523 12.80 -37.05 12.73
CA PHE A 523 11.69 -36.18 12.37
C PHE A 523 10.68 -36.99 11.53
N ALA A 524 9.39 -36.69 11.67
CA ALA A 524 8.31 -37.36 10.94
C ALA A 524 8.31 -37.04 9.43
N GLY A 525 8.90 -35.92 9.03
CA GLY A 525 9.01 -35.55 7.61
C GLY A 525 9.85 -34.30 7.38
N VAL A 526 10.02 -33.96 6.10
CA VAL A 526 10.68 -32.75 5.64
C VAL A 526 9.92 -32.13 4.46
N SER A 527 9.89 -30.81 4.39
CA SER A 527 9.28 -30.04 3.30
C SER A 527 10.20 -28.90 2.86
N ALA A 528 10.05 -28.41 1.63
CA ALA A 528 10.80 -27.27 1.09
C ALA A 528 9.87 -26.42 0.22
N ASN A 529 10.21 -25.14 0.06
CA ASN A 529 9.48 -24.17 -0.77
C ASN A 529 9.76 -24.28 -2.29
N PHE A 530 10.65 -25.18 -2.72
CA PHE A 530 11.02 -25.33 -4.14
C PHE A 530 10.04 -26.19 -4.94
N ALA A 531 9.81 -25.79 -6.19
CA ALA A 531 8.93 -26.52 -7.11
C ALA A 531 9.55 -27.84 -7.60
N PHE A 532 10.88 -27.85 -7.77
CA PHE A 532 11.58 -28.91 -8.48
C PHE A 532 12.59 -29.66 -7.62
N LEU A 533 12.73 -29.32 -6.33
CA LEU A 533 13.65 -29.99 -5.41
C LEU A 533 12.89 -30.70 -4.28
N THR A 534 13.15 -31.99 -4.11
CA THR A 534 12.70 -32.80 -2.97
C THR A 534 13.77 -32.76 -1.87
N PRO A 535 13.43 -32.30 -0.66
CA PRO A 535 14.32 -32.41 0.49
C PRO A 535 14.32 -33.83 1.04
N THR A 536 15.48 -34.29 1.47
CA THR A 536 15.67 -35.58 2.15
C THR A 536 16.53 -35.40 3.38
N LEU A 537 16.24 -36.14 4.45
CA LEU A 537 17.02 -36.13 5.68
C LEU A 537 17.84 -37.42 5.80
N ARG A 538 19.11 -37.27 6.18
CA ARG A 538 20.00 -38.36 6.53
C ARG A 538 20.42 -38.24 7.99
N TYR A 539 20.28 -39.32 8.73
CA TYR A 539 20.63 -39.38 10.15
C TYR A 539 21.98 -40.08 10.32
N ALA A 540 22.92 -39.38 10.96
CA ALA A 540 24.17 -39.91 11.49
C ALA A 540 24.08 -39.99 13.02
N PRO A 541 24.96 -40.73 13.71
CA PRO A 541 24.90 -40.88 15.17
C PRO A 541 24.85 -39.55 15.94
N SER A 542 25.49 -38.50 15.41
CA SER A 542 25.61 -37.18 16.04
C SER A 542 25.15 -36.01 15.15
N ALA A 543 24.47 -36.28 14.02
CA ALA A 543 24.04 -35.22 13.11
C ALA A 543 22.80 -35.59 12.28
N VAL A 544 22.06 -34.56 11.85
CA VAL A 544 21.02 -34.65 10.82
C VAL A 544 21.43 -33.78 9.65
N ASP A 545 21.53 -34.39 8.48
CA ASP A 545 21.87 -33.71 7.24
C ASP A 545 20.65 -33.62 6.32
N LEU A 546 20.45 -32.45 5.73
CA LEU A 546 19.46 -32.19 4.69
C LEU A 546 20.15 -32.25 3.32
N THR A 547 19.53 -32.92 2.35
CA THR A 547 19.95 -32.89 0.94
C THR A 547 18.77 -32.50 0.05
N LEU A 548 18.96 -31.51 -0.81
CA LEU A 548 17.97 -31.10 -1.81
C LEU A 548 18.26 -31.79 -3.14
N THR A 549 17.31 -32.56 -3.66
CA THR A 549 17.47 -33.36 -4.90
C THR A 549 16.42 -33.02 -5.96
N ARG A 550 16.76 -33.08 -7.25
CA ARG A 550 15.78 -32.87 -8.33
C ARG A 550 14.64 -33.88 -8.22
N ASN A 551 13.40 -33.39 -8.11
CA ASN A 551 12.18 -34.20 -8.10
C ASN A 551 11.75 -34.63 -9.53
N ASP A 552 10.64 -35.34 -9.66
CA ASP A 552 10.07 -35.84 -10.93
C ASP A 552 9.04 -34.89 -11.57
N ILE A 553 8.74 -33.76 -10.93
CA ILE A 553 7.79 -32.75 -11.44
C ILE A 553 8.38 -32.09 -12.68
N ALA A 554 7.78 -32.30 -13.86
CA ALA A 554 8.23 -31.66 -15.11
C ALA A 554 8.07 -30.13 -15.06
N PHE A 555 9.00 -29.38 -15.67
CA PHE A 555 8.98 -27.92 -15.70
C PHE A 555 7.68 -27.37 -16.33
N ALA A 556 7.19 -28.01 -17.40
CA ALA A 556 5.96 -27.59 -18.06
C ALA A 556 4.70 -27.80 -17.19
N SER A 557 4.72 -28.67 -16.19
CA SER A 557 3.54 -28.94 -15.35
C SER A 557 3.10 -27.74 -14.51
N ILE A 558 4.01 -26.81 -14.22
CA ILE A 558 3.69 -25.60 -13.47
C ILE A 558 3.33 -24.40 -14.37
N ALA A 559 3.47 -24.53 -15.69
CA ALA A 559 3.20 -23.44 -16.63
C ALA A 559 1.72 -23.06 -16.65
N GLN A 560 1.43 -21.77 -16.87
CA GLN A 560 0.06 -21.26 -17.01
C GLN A 560 -0.34 -20.99 -18.45
N SER A 561 0.64 -20.87 -19.36
CA SER A 561 0.40 -20.69 -20.79
C SER A 561 1.11 -21.74 -21.64
N ARG A 562 0.67 -21.89 -22.89
CA ARG A 562 1.30 -22.82 -23.84
C ARG A 562 2.73 -22.38 -24.17
N ASN A 563 2.95 -21.08 -24.32
CA ASN A 563 4.30 -20.53 -24.54
C ASN A 563 5.23 -20.82 -23.36
N GLN A 564 4.74 -20.67 -22.11
CA GLN A 564 5.51 -21.03 -20.93
C GLN A 564 5.83 -22.54 -20.91
N ALA A 565 4.85 -23.40 -21.20
CA ALA A 565 5.06 -24.85 -21.24
C ALA A 565 6.08 -25.25 -22.32
N SER A 566 5.97 -24.71 -23.53
CA SER A 566 6.93 -24.94 -24.62
C SER A 566 8.36 -24.57 -24.24
N VAL A 567 8.55 -23.41 -23.61
CA VAL A 567 9.87 -22.97 -23.11
C VAL A 567 10.36 -23.89 -22.00
N ALA A 568 9.49 -24.20 -21.04
CA ALA A 568 9.80 -25.05 -19.90
C ALA A 568 10.28 -26.44 -20.34
N ASP A 569 9.61 -27.04 -21.32
CA ASP A 569 10.02 -28.31 -21.93
C ASP A 569 11.38 -28.20 -22.63
N ALA A 570 11.63 -27.11 -23.38
CA ALA A 570 12.92 -26.90 -24.04
C ALA A 570 14.07 -26.73 -23.03
N VAL A 571 13.85 -25.97 -21.96
CA VAL A 571 14.84 -25.76 -20.89
C VAL A 571 15.09 -27.08 -20.15
N GLN A 572 14.05 -27.86 -19.85
CA GLN A 572 14.20 -29.18 -19.22
C GLN A 572 14.96 -30.15 -20.14
N ALA A 573 14.60 -30.23 -21.42
CA ALA A 573 15.21 -31.11 -22.40
C ALA A 573 16.69 -30.77 -22.70
N ALA A 574 17.09 -29.51 -22.52
CA ALA A 574 18.50 -29.11 -22.61
C ALA A 574 19.38 -29.71 -21.49
N GLY A 575 18.77 -30.13 -20.38
CA GLY A 575 19.43 -30.91 -19.32
C GLY A 575 20.33 -30.10 -18.38
N ALA A 576 20.87 -30.78 -17.36
CA ALA A 576 21.60 -30.15 -16.23
C ALA A 576 22.88 -29.38 -16.61
N GLY A 577 23.45 -29.63 -17.80
CA GLY A 577 24.61 -28.90 -18.32
C GLY A 577 24.27 -27.58 -19.00
N ALA A 578 22.98 -27.31 -19.28
CA ALA A 578 22.56 -26.08 -19.94
C ALA A 578 22.44 -24.92 -18.94
N ALA A 579 22.93 -23.75 -19.33
CA ALA A 579 22.92 -22.56 -18.47
C ALA A 579 21.51 -22.20 -17.95
N LEU A 580 20.48 -22.30 -18.78
CA LEU A 580 19.10 -21.98 -18.37
C LEU A 580 18.48 -23.04 -17.44
N TYR A 581 18.91 -24.31 -17.53
CA TYR A 581 18.42 -25.36 -16.62
C TYR A 581 18.85 -25.08 -15.19
N GLY A 582 20.14 -24.81 -14.96
CA GLY A 582 20.66 -24.51 -13.62
C GLY A 582 20.05 -23.25 -13.00
N ARG A 583 19.60 -22.30 -13.82
CA ARG A 583 18.95 -21.06 -13.36
C ARG A 583 17.46 -21.21 -13.07
N THR A 584 16.82 -22.30 -13.50
CA THR A 584 15.37 -22.52 -13.34
C THR A 584 15.02 -23.64 -12.35
N VAL A 585 15.91 -24.63 -12.18
CA VAL A 585 15.67 -25.79 -11.31
C VAL A 585 15.56 -25.45 -9.82
N GLY A 586 16.22 -24.39 -9.36
CA GLY A 586 16.20 -23.92 -7.98
C GLY A 586 15.13 -22.86 -7.69
N LEU A 587 14.15 -22.67 -8.57
CA LEU A 587 13.12 -21.65 -8.40
C LEU A 587 11.88 -22.20 -7.69
N THR A 588 11.19 -21.33 -6.94
CA THR A 588 9.84 -21.60 -6.46
C THR A 588 8.83 -21.61 -7.63
N THR A 589 7.62 -22.13 -7.41
CA THR A 589 6.60 -22.21 -8.47
C THR A 589 6.27 -20.86 -9.12
N PRO A 590 6.05 -19.75 -8.36
CA PRO A 590 5.80 -18.44 -8.96
C PRO A 590 7.01 -17.88 -9.73
N GLU A 591 8.21 -18.06 -9.20
CA GLU A 591 9.45 -17.58 -9.84
C GLU A 591 9.73 -18.31 -11.15
N ALA A 592 9.53 -19.63 -11.18
CA ALA A 592 9.72 -20.44 -12.39
C ALA A 592 8.70 -20.07 -13.49
N ARG A 593 7.44 -19.79 -13.14
CA ARG A 593 6.45 -19.27 -14.11
C ARG A 593 6.88 -17.95 -14.73
N ALA A 594 7.39 -17.02 -13.92
CA ALA A 594 7.89 -15.74 -14.39
C ALA A 594 9.12 -15.93 -15.31
N ALA A 595 10.04 -16.83 -14.94
CA ALA A 595 11.21 -17.18 -15.75
C ALA A 595 10.81 -17.73 -17.12
N PHE A 596 9.91 -18.72 -17.18
CA PHE A 596 9.44 -19.29 -18.45
C PHE A 596 8.68 -18.27 -19.30
N GLY A 597 7.96 -17.33 -18.69
CA GLY A 597 7.30 -16.22 -19.39
C GLY A 597 8.30 -15.25 -20.03
N ALA A 598 9.35 -14.86 -19.32
CA ALA A 598 10.39 -13.95 -19.82
C ALA A 598 11.23 -14.55 -20.96
N LEU A 599 11.25 -15.89 -21.08
CA LEU A 599 12.06 -16.64 -22.03
C LEU A 599 11.35 -16.97 -23.36
N THR A 600 10.06 -16.61 -23.52
CA THR A 600 9.28 -17.05 -24.69
C THR A 600 9.70 -16.42 -26.01
N GLY A 601 10.09 -15.14 -26.04
CA GLY A 601 10.40 -14.45 -27.30
C GLY A 601 9.19 -14.30 -28.23
N ASP A 602 7.98 -14.23 -27.69
CA ASP A 602 6.73 -14.16 -28.45
C ASP A 602 6.62 -12.94 -29.39
N ILE A 603 7.37 -11.86 -29.10
CA ILE A 603 7.48 -10.68 -29.97
C ILE A 603 7.89 -11.04 -31.41
N HIS A 604 8.71 -12.08 -31.61
CA HIS A 604 9.10 -12.51 -32.94
C HIS A 604 7.89 -13.00 -33.74
N ALA A 605 6.98 -13.76 -33.11
CA ALA A 605 5.74 -14.20 -33.73
C ALA A 605 4.73 -13.04 -33.86
N SER A 606 4.59 -12.21 -32.82
CA SER A 606 3.64 -11.08 -32.82
C SER A 606 3.98 -10.01 -33.86
N ALA A 607 5.24 -9.89 -34.28
CA ALA A 607 5.66 -9.00 -35.36
C ALA A 607 4.92 -9.26 -36.69
N ALA A 608 4.54 -10.51 -36.99
CA ALA A 608 3.76 -10.84 -38.18
C ALA A 608 2.34 -10.24 -38.13
N GLY A 609 1.75 -10.11 -36.93
CA GLY A 609 0.50 -9.38 -36.75
C GLY A 609 0.65 -7.90 -37.09
N ALA A 610 1.75 -7.26 -36.67
CA ALA A 610 2.01 -5.87 -37.04
C ALA A 610 2.23 -5.68 -38.55
N GLN A 611 2.95 -6.60 -39.21
CA GLN A 611 3.14 -6.58 -40.66
C GLN A 611 1.81 -6.73 -41.42
N PHE A 612 0.90 -7.56 -40.92
CA PHE A 612 -0.45 -7.69 -41.48
C PHE A 612 -1.24 -6.37 -41.40
N GLU A 613 -1.19 -5.66 -40.26
CA GLU A 613 -1.88 -4.37 -40.12
C GLU A 613 -1.19 -3.24 -40.91
N THR A 614 0.14 -3.25 -41.04
CA THR A 614 0.83 -2.34 -41.97
C THR A 614 0.38 -2.57 -43.42
N ALA A 615 0.24 -3.84 -43.84
CA ALA A 615 -0.26 -4.20 -45.16
C ALA A 615 -1.73 -3.80 -45.37
N PHE A 616 -2.54 -3.68 -44.30
CA PHE A 616 -3.88 -3.10 -44.37
C PHE A 616 -3.80 -1.63 -44.80
N PHE A 617 -2.98 -0.80 -44.14
CA PHE A 617 -2.92 0.64 -44.46
C PHE A 617 -2.37 0.94 -45.85
N VAL A 618 -1.38 0.18 -46.32
CA VAL A 618 -0.85 0.32 -47.70
C VAL A 618 -1.92 -0.03 -48.73
N ARG A 619 -2.68 -1.11 -48.51
CA ARG A 619 -3.81 -1.47 -49.36
C ARG A 619 -4.89 -0.39 -49.37
N GLU A 620 -5.29 0.09 -48.19
CA GLU A 620 -6.35 1.09 -48.11
C GLU A 620 -5.94 2.38 -48.84
N ALA A 621 -4.68 2.81 -48.78
CA ALA A 621 -4.22 3.97 -49.56
C ALA A 621 -4.42 3.79 -51.08
N VAL A 622 -4.15 2.59 -51.61
CA VAL A 622 -4.37 2.27 -53.03
C VAL A 622 -5.86 2.17 -53.34
N LEU A 623 -6.66 1.55 -52.46
CA LEU A 623 -8.10 1.43 -52.65
C LEU A 623 -8.79 2.80 -52.55
N ASP A 624 -8.37 3.68 -51.65
CA ASP A 624 -8.93 5.03 -51.49
C ASP A 624 -8.75 5.85 -52.75
N ARG A 625 -7.59 5.75 -53.41
CA ARG A 625 -7.36 6.35 -54.73
C ARG A 625 -8.36 5.87 -55.80
N LEU A 626 -8.78 4.60 -55.71
CA LEU A 626 -9.75 3.99 -56.63
C LEU A 626 -11.21 4.17 -56.21
N ARG A 627 -11.48 4.44 -54.93
CA ARG A 627 -12.82 4.67 -54.36
C ARG A 627 -13.24 6.13 -54.51
N TRP A 628 -12.32 7.03 -54.17
CA TRP A 628 -12.56 8.45 -53.99
C TRP A 628 -11.87 9.22 -55.12
N GLY A 629 -12.66 9.86 -55.99
CA GLY A 629 -12.10 10.53 -57.16
C GLY A 629 -13.05 11.38 -57.97
N ALA A 630 -14.37 11.20 -57.87
CA ALA A 630 -15.34 12.08 -58.50
C ALA A 630 -16.04 12.91 -57.43
N SER A 631 -16.21 14.23 -57.64
CA SER A 631 -17.26 14.94 -56.90
C SER A 631 -18.60 14.31 -57.32
N PRO A 632 -19.42 13.83 -56.38
CA PRO A 632 -20.76 13.34 -56.71
C PRO A 632 -21.49 14.30 -57.67
N GLY A 633 -21.89 13.78 -58.83
CA GLY A 633 -22.61 14.48 -59.90
C GLY A 633 -21.88 15.63 -60.59
N ALA A 634 -20.57 15.80 -60.34
CA ALA A 634 -19.71 16.08 -61.47
C ALA A 634 -19.62 14.76 -62.24
N ALA A 635 -20.06 14.74 -63.49
CA ALA A 635 -19.69 13.66 -64.37
C ALA A 635 -18.15 13.62 -64.42
N GLU A 636 -17.52 12.72 -63.65
CA GLU A 636 -16.50 11.94 -64.31
C GLU A 636 -17.28 11.24 -65.42
N LEU A 637 -17.11 11.75 -66.64
CA LEU A 637 -17.47 11.14 -67.90
C LEU A 637 -18.96 10.88 -68.09
N ALA A 638 -19.58 11.78 -68.83
CA ALA A 638 -19.80 11.32 -70.17
C ALA A 638 -18.68 11.96 -71.00
N ASP A 639 -18.02 11.15 -71.82
CA ASP A 639 -17.41 11.66 -73.04
C ASP A 639 -18.48 12.35 -73.90
N ASP A 640 -19.75 12.45 -73.49
CA ASP A 640 -20.89 13.04 -74.19
C ASP A 640 -21.37 14.33 -73.48
N GLY A 641 -21.08 15.49 -74.08
CA GLY A 641 -21.75 16.77 -73.78
C GLY A 641 -22.93 17.02 -74.71
N ALA A 642 -23.62 18.17 -74.60
CA ALA A 642 -24.62 18.58 -75.58
C ALA A 642 -24.32 19.99 -76.11
N LEU A 643 -24.35 20.17 -77.43
CA LEU A 643 -24.25 21.48 -78.08
C LEU A 643 -25.63 21.92 -78.61
N PRO A 644 -26.03 23.19 -78.45
CA PRO A 644 -27.30 23.69 -78.97
C PRO A 644 -27.23 23.92 -80.48
N VAL A 645 -28.22 23.42 -81.24
CA VAL A 645 -28.32 23.59 -82.71
C VAL A 645 -29.75 24.00 -83.10
N ALA A 646 -29.92 24.85 -84.12
CA ALA A 646 -31.24 25.28 -84.63
C ALA A 646 -31.32 25.24 -86.18
N TYR A 647 -32.48 24.87 -86.75
CA TYR A 647 -32.76 24.84 -88.20
C TYR A 647 -33.36 26.16 -88.69
N SER A 648 -32.87 26.70 -89.82
CA SER A 648 -33.35 27.96 -90.42
C SER A 648 -34.23 27.74 -91.65
N ALA A 649 -35.50 27.41 -91.45
CA ALA A 649 -36.54 27.50 -92.49
C ALA A 649 -37.94 27.52 -91.86
N ASP A 650 -38.35 28.66 -91.29
CA ASP A 650 -39.77 29.02 -91.11
C ASP A 650 -39.91 30.55 -90.90
N LEU A 651 -41.09 31.09 -91.22
CA LEU A 651 -41.48 32.51 -91.41
C LEU A 651 -40.78 33.59 -90.52
N PRO A 652 -40.59 34.84 -91.03
CA PRO A 652 -40.03 35.94 -90.24
C PRO A 652 -40.86 36.24 -88.98
N GLY A 653 -40.23 36.12 -87.80
CA GLY A 653 -40.82 36.53 -86.51
C GLY A 653 -40.97 35.47 -85.42
N ARG A 654 -40.51 34.22 -85.61
CA ARG A 654 -40.43 33.20 -84.53
C ARG A 654 -38.97 32.81 -84.23
N ALA A 655 -38.63 32.73 -82.94
CA ALA A 655 -37.38 32.11 -82.49
C ALA A 655 -37.51 30.58 -82.61
N ALA A 656 -36.60 29.93 -83.34
CA ALA A 656 -36.54 28.47 -83.41
C ALA A 656 -36.00 27.91 -82.07
N PRO A 657 -36.65 26.90 -81.46
CA PRO A 657 -36.12 26.26 -80.27
C PRO A 657 -34.82 25.50 -80.60
N ALA A 658 -33.74 25.79 -79.88
CA ALA A 658 -32.48 25.06 -80.01
C ALA A 658 -32.64 23.65 -79.42
N ALA A 659 -32.32 22.62 -80.20
CA ALA A 659 -32.30 21.25 -79.73
C ALA A 659 -30.87 20.89 -79.25
N PRO A 660 -30.70 20.30 -78.06
CA PRO A 660 -29.40 19.79 -77.62
C PRO A 660 -29.05 18.53 -78.43
N VAL A 661 -27.92 18.56 -79.13
CA VAL A 661 -27.37 17.37 -79.81
C VAL A 661 -26.22 16.82 -78.96
N PRO A 662 -26.22 15.52 -78.60
CA PRO A 662 -25.12 14.91 -77.87
C PRO A 662 -23.84 14.90 -78.72
N VAL A 663 -22.71 15.26 -78.11
CA VAL A 663 -21.42 15.43 -78.78
C VAL A 663 -20.32 14.87 -77.90
N ARG A 664 -19.35 14.17 -78.51
CA ARG A 664 -18.28 13.57 -77.75
C ARG A 664 -17.23 14.61 -77.31
N VAL A 665 -17.18 15.03 -76.04
CA VAL A 665 -16.15 15.92 -75.47
C VAL A 665 -15.16 15.06 -74.66
N LEU A 666 -14.00 14.76 -75.24
CA LEU A 666 -12.90 14.11 -74.53
C LEU A 666 -12.39 15.01 -73.39
N ASP A 667 -12.40 14.52 -72.15
CA ASP A 667 -11.62 15.13 -71.06
C ASP A 667 -10.13 14.80 -71.31
N PRO A 668 -9.27 15.78 -71.63
CA PRO A 668 -7.87 15.51 -71.97
C PRO A 668 -7.03 15.02 -70.78
N ARG A 669 -7.57 15.05 -69.55
CA ARG A 669 -6.82 14.77 -68.32
C ARG A 669 -6.79 13.30 -67.97
N VAL A 670 -6.05 12.54 -68.78
CA VAL A 670 -5.95 11.09 -68.66
C VAL A 670 -4.92 10.62 -67.64
N PHE A 671 -4.03 11.51 -67.15
CA PHE A 671 -3.00 11.16 -66.17
C PHE A 671 -3.30 11.74 -64.78
N GLY A 672 -3.09 10.93 -63.75
CA GLY A 672 -3.20 11.32 -62.35
C GLY A 672 -1.91 11.06 -61.58
N LEU A 673 -1.47 12.03 -60.79
CA LEU A 673 -0.46 11.87 -59.74
C LEU A 673 -1.13 11.99 -58.39
N TRP A 674 -0.79 11.11 -57.45
CA TRP A 674 -1.36 11.17 -56.12
C TRP A 674 -0.35 10.79 -55.04
N GLY A 675 -0.62 11.27 -53.84
CA GLY A 675 0.16 10.95 -52.65
C GLY A 675 -0.70 10.90 -51.41
N GLN A 676 -0.33 10.04 -50.47
CA GLN A 676 -0.99 9.91 -49.19
C GLN A 676 0.04 9.72 -48.07
N GLY A 677 0.01 10.61 -47.09
CA GLY A 677 0.75 10.45 -45.84
C GLY A 677 -0.18 9.90 -44.75
N PHE A 678 0.30 8.99 -43.91
CA PHE A 678 -0.49 8.47 -42.81
C PHE A 678 0.33 8.20 -41.54
N GLY A 679 -0.33 8.39 -40.41
CA GLY A 679 0.15 7.98 -39.09
C GLY A 679 -0.92 7.15 -38.40
N SER A 680 -0.53 6.03 -37.82
CA SER A 680 -1.43 5.08 -37.18
C SER A 680 -0.92 4.63 -35.81
N PHE A 681 -1.86 4.31 -34.94
CA PHE A 681 -1.61 3.72 -33.64
C PHE A 681 -2.57 2.56 -33.43
N GLY A 682 -2.06 1.48 -32.85
CA GLY A 682 -2.83 0.27 -32.63
C GLY A 682 -2.33 -0.54 -31.45
N GLN A 683 -3.21 -1.38 -30.93
CA GLN A 683 -2.90 -2.29 -29.83
C GLN A 683 -3.58 -3.63 -30.05
N ALA A 684 -2.83 -4.71 -29.85
CA ALA A 684 -3.36 -6.06 -29.68
C ALA A 684 -3.21 -6.49 -28.22
N ARG A 685 -4.32 -6.80 -27.56
CA ARG A 685 -4.37 -7.26 -26.16
C ARG A 685 -3.93 -8.71 -26.04
N SER A 686 -3.36 -9.06 -24.88
CA SER A 686 -2.94 -10.43 -24.56
C SER A 686 -4.13 -11.39 -24.60
N ASP A 687 -3.88 -12.62 -25.07
CA ASP A 687 -4.81 -13.75 -24.98
C ASP A 687 -4.57 -14.65 -23.76
N GLY A 688 -3.68 -14.23 -22.84
CA GLY A 688 -3.17 -15.03 -21.73
C GLY A 688 -1.97 -15.92 -22.12
N ASN A 689 -1.65 -16.06 -23.41
CA ASN A 689 -0.52 -16.85 -23.90
C ASN A 689 0.64 -16.00 -24.42
N ALA A 690 0.35 -14.97 -25.21
CA ALA A 690 1.31 -13.99 -25.69
C ALA A 690 1.07 -12.63 -25.03
N ALA A 691 2.12 -11.83 -24.86
CA ALA A 691 2.03 -10.48 -24.34
C ALA A 691 1.25 -9.55 -25.28
N SER A 692 0.72 -8.46 -24.72
CA SER A 692 0.10 -7.40 -25.53
C SER A 692 1.14 -6.69 -26.39
N LEU A 693 0.76 -6.32 -27.60
CA LEU A 693 1.60 -5.61 -28.56
C LEU A 693 1.00 -4.25 -28.90
N ALA A 694 1.69 -3.17 -28.56
CA ALA A 694 1.42 -1.83 -29.07
C ALA A 694 2.24 -1.59 -30.34
N ARG A 695 1.65 -0.89 -31.30
CA ARG A 695 2.29 -0.54 -32.57
C ARG A 695 1.97 0.89 -32.98
N GLN A 696 2.94 1.56 -33.55
CA GLN A 696 2.75 2.86 -34.20
C GLN A 696 3.39 2.78 -35.58
N THR A 697 2.62 3.02 -36.63
CA THR A 697 3.12 3.02 -38.00
C THR A 697 2.98 4.40 -38.59
N SER A 698 4.05 4.92 -39.16
CA SER A 698 4.03 6.11 -40.02
C SER A 698 4.54 5.75 -41.41
N GLY A 699 4.05 6.44 -42.42
CA GLY A 699 4.49 6.19 -43.78
C GLY A 699 3.83 7.09 -44.80
N PHE A 700 4.22 6.88 -46.04
CA PHE A 700 3.62 7.54 -47.19
C PHE A 700 3.50 6.58 -48.37
N VAL A 701 2.52 6.86 -49.23
CA VAL A 701 2.31 6.20 -50.52
C VAL A 701 2.30 7.27 -51.59
N LEU A 702 3.01 7.05 -52.69
CA LEU A 702 2.95 7.85 -53.90
C LEU A 702 2.52 6.96 -55.05
N GLY A 703 1.74 7.50 -55.98
CA GLY A 703 1.33 6.74 -57.15
C GLY A 703 1.02 7.61 -58.35
N ALA A 704 0.96 6.92 -59.49
CA ALA A 704 0.56 7.49 -60.76
C ALA A 704 -0.43 6.52 -61.43
N ASP A 705 -1.45 7.05 -62.08
CA ASP A 705 -2.40 6.28 -62.86
C ASP A 705 -2.74 6.97 -64.18
N ALA A 706 -3.08 6.15 -65.17
CA ALA A 706 -3.60 6.58 -66.45
C ALA A 706 -5.00 5.99 -66.67
N ARG A 707 -5.87 6.79 -67.26
CA ARG A 707 -7.21 6.40 -67.65
C ARG A 707 -7.25 6.14 -69.16
N LEU A 708 -7.74 4.97 -69.54
CA LEU A 708 -7.93 4.58 -70.93
C LEU A 708 -9.31 5.03 -71.45
N GLU A 709 -9.45 5.17 -72.77
CA GLU A 709 -10.71 5.51 -73.45
C GLU A 709 -11.86 4.51 -73.13
N THR A 710 -11.49 3.28 -72.78
CA THR A 710 -12.43 2.21 -72.35
C THR A 710 -13.01 2.42 -70.95
N GLY A 711 -12.56 3.45 -70.22
CA GLY A 711 -12.94 3.72 -68.84
C GLY A 711 -12.14 2.95 -67.80
N PHE A 712 -11.18 2.12 -68.23
CA PHE A 712 -10.26 1.40 -67.34
C PHE A 712 -9.15 2.33 -66.82
N ARG A 713 -8.90 2.29 -65.51
CA ARG A 713 -7.78 2.98 -64.86
C ARG A 713 -6.70 1.96 -64.52
N LEU A 714 -5.45 2.25 -64.87
CA LEU A 714 -4.28 1.45 -64.52
C LEU A 714 -3.23 2.33 -63.85
N GLY A 715 -2.62 1.87 -62.76
CA GLY A 715 -1.61 2.64 -62.06
C GLY A 715 -0.58 1.81 -61.32
N VAL A 716 0.46 2.52 -60.90
CA VAL A 716 1.56 2.03 -60.06
C VAL A 716 1.62 2.85 -58.79
N ALA A 717 1.97 2.21 -57.68
CA ALA A 717 2.16 2.87 -56.39
C ALA A 717 3.42 2.34 -55.71
N GLY A 718 4.05 3.18 -54.91
CA GLY A 718 5.19 2.80 -54.09
C GLY A 718 5.34 3.73 -52.89
N GLY A 719 6.13 3.30 -51.91
CA GLY A 719 6.30 4.09 -50.70
C GLY A 719 7.12 3.40 -49.63
N TYR A 720 7.02 3.96 -48.43
CA TYR A 720 7.77 3.53 -47.27
C TYR A 720 6.92 3.58 -46.01
N THR A 721 7.10 2.60 -45.13
CA THR A 721 6.51 2.57 -43.79
C THR A 721 7.55 2.24 -42.74
N ALA A 722 7.46 2.90 -41.59
CA ALA A 722 8.19 2.54 -40.38
C ALA A 722 7.19 2.24 -39.26
N THR A 723 7.32 1.06 -38.66
CA THR A 723 6.46 0.59 -37.56
C THR A 723 7.31 0.37 -36.32
N SER A 724 7.03 1.09 -35.23
CA SER A 724 7.59 0.80 -33.91
C SER A 724 6.69 -0.19 -33.15
N LEU A 725 7.32 -1.09 -32.39
CA LEU A 725 6.68 -2.13 -31.61
C LEU A 725 7.10 -2.03 -30.14
N ASP A 726 6.12 -2.18 -29.24
CA ASP A 726 6.36 -2.27 -27.80
C ASP A 726 5.49 -3.38 -27.19
N SER A 727 6.13 -4.25 -26.40
CA SER A 727 5.50 -5.32 -25.63
C SER A 727 5.83 -5.17 -24.14
N ALA A 728 5.03 -4.37 -23.45
CA ALA A 728 5.17 -4.07 -22.03
C ALA A 728 5.19 -5.32 -21.13
N GLY A 729 4.49 -6.40 -21.52
CA GLY A 729 4.41 -7.65 -20.75
C GLY A 729 5.72 -8.47 -20.72
N GLN A 730 6.63 -8.26 -21.68
CA GLN A 730 7.91 -8.98 -21.77
C GLN A 730 9.12 -8.07 -21.93
N ARG A 731 8.99 -6.76 -21.68
CA ARG A 731 10.06 -5.75 -21.87
C ARG A 731 10.79 -5.92 -23.22
N ALA A 732 10.01 -6.04 -24.29
CA ALA A 732 10.50 -6.22 -25.64
C ALA A 732 10.02 -5.09 -26.56
N SER A 733 10.87 -4.68 -27.51
CA SER A 733 10.61 -3.58 -28.43
C SER A 733 11.26 -3.84 -29.78
N GLY A 734 10.88 -3.06 -30.79
CA GLY A 734 11.59 -3.09 -32.06
C GLY A 734 11.01 -2.20 -33.12
N THR A 735 11.63 -2.25 -34.30
CA THR A 735 11.20 -1.52 -35.49
C THR A 735 11.09 -2.45 -36.69
N ILE A 736 10.08 -2.22 -37.52
CA ILE A 736 9.91 -2.84 -38.83
C ILE A 736 9.89 -1.70 -39.85
N GLU A 737 10.90 -1.67 -40.70
CA GLU A 737 11.00 -0.72 -41.81
C GLU A 737 10.64 -1.46 -43.09
N SER A 738 9.84 -0.86 -43.96
CA SER A 738 9.37 -1.54 -45.17
C SER A 738 9.30 -0.59 -46.35
N GLY A 739 9.99 -0.96 -47.44
CA GLY A 739 9.80 -0.35 -48.75
C GLY A 739 8.83 -1.21 -49.56
N PHE A 740 7.92 -0.59 -50.30
CA PHE A 740 6.93 -1.34 -51.08
C PHE A 740 6.67 -0.71 -52.45
N GLY A 741 6.20 -1.56 -53.37
CA GLY A 741 5.79 -1.20 -54.72
C GLY A 741 4.66 -2.13 -55.19
N GLY A 742 3.75 -1.61 -56.00
CA GLY A 742 2.59 -2.34 -56.45
C GLY A 742 1.94 -1.77 -57.70
N VAL A 743 1.02 -2.56 -58.24
CA VAL A 743 0.19 -2.24 -59.39
C VAL A 743 -1.28 -2.30 -58.98
N TYR A 744 -2.10 -1.45 -59.56
CA TYR A 744 -3.53 -1.44 -59.30
C TYR A 744 -4.32 -1.04 -60.54
N GLY A 745 -5.59 -1.43 -60.58
CA GLY A 745 -6.49 -1.06 -61.64
C GLY A 745 -7.94 -1.00 -61.19
N GLY A 746 -8.74 -0.21 -61.90
CA GLY A 746 -10.16 -0.02 -61.62
C GLY A 746 -10.97 0.09 -62.91
N LEU A 747 -12.19 -0.45 -62.87
CA LEU A 747 -13.18 -0.33 -63.93
C LEU A 747 -14.50 0.13 -63.34
N GLU A 748 -15.07 1.19 -63.88
CA GLU A 748 -16.44 1.61 -63.57
C GLU A 748 -17.29 1.49 -64.83
N GLN A 749 -18.30 0.62 -64.81
CA GLN A 749 -19.21 0.38 -65.93
C GLN A 749 -20.66 0.45 -65.43
N GLY A 750 -21.33 1.55 -65.74
CA GLY A 750 -22.66 1.84 -65.20
C GLY A 750 -22.64 1.87 -63.66
N PRO A 751 -23.52 1.14 -62.97
CA PRO A 751 -23.51 1.08 -61.51
C PRO A 751 -22.42 0.15 -60.95
N VAL A 752 -21.74 -0.67 -61.77
CA VAL A 752 -20.79 -1.67 -61.25
C VAL A 752 -19.38 -1.09 -61.23
N SER A 753 -18.68 -1.25 -60.10
CA SER A 753 -17.27 -0.89 -59.93
C SER A 753 -16.44 -2.10 -59.53
N LEU A 754 -15.35 -2.37 -60.26
CA LEU A 754 -14.34 -3.38 -59.93
C LEU A 754 -13.01 -2.68 -59.63
N ARG A 755 -12.37 -3.03 -58.52
CA ARG A 755 -11.08 -2.48 -58.09
C ARG A 755 -10.15 -3.64 -57.73
N LEU A 756 -8.92 -3.62 -58.23
CA LEU A 756 -7.93 -4.69 -58.04
C LEU A 756 -6.56 -4.11 -57.76
N GLY A 757 -5.74 -4.81 -56.96
CA GLY A 757 -4.36 -4.42 -56.74
C GLY A 757 -3.48 -5.54 -56.19
N ALA A 758 -2.18 -5.37 -56.39
CA ALA A 758 -1.14 -6.25 -55.85
C ALA A 758 0.07 -5.42 -55.40
N VAL A 759 0.63 -5.75 -54.23
CA VAL A 759 1.74 -5.04 -53.60
C VAL A 759 2.78 -6.04 -53.11
N TYR A 760 4.04 -5.75 -53.42
CA TYR A 760 5.21 -6.40 -52.84
C TYR A 760 5.92 -5.42 -51.90
N SER A 761 6.35 -5.92 -50.74
CA SER A 761 7.10 -5.14 -49.75
C SER A 761 8.31 -5.92 -49.25
N ASP A 762 9.48 -5.29 -49.32
CA ASP A 762 10.70 -5.77 -48.66
C ASP A 762 10.82 -5.13 -47.27
N GLN A 763 11.21 -5.91 -46.27
CA GLN A 763 11.09 -5.53 -44.87
C GLN A 763 12.35 -5.85 -44.07
N ALA A 764 12.79 -4.90 -43.25
CA ALA A 764 13.88 -5.07 -42.30
C ALA A 764 13.35 -4.94 -40.86
N SER A 765 13.51 -5.99 -40.07
CA SER A 765 13.10 -6.03 -38.67
C SER A 765 14.30 -5.92 -37.74
N ARG A 766 14.21 -5.06 -36.72
CA ARG A 766 15.17 -4.97 -35.61
C ARG A 766 14.42 -5.10 -34.30
N LEU A 767 14.59 -6.23 -33.60
CA LEU A 767 13.92 -6.50 -32.32
C LEU A 767 14.93 -6.61 -31.18
N ARG A 768 14.51 -6.21 -29.98
CA ARG A 768 15.25 -6.32 -28.73
C ARG A 768 14.33 -6.80 -27.62
N ARG A 769 14.83 -7.67 -26.73
CA ARG A 769 14.14 -8.05 -25.49
C ARG A 769 15.09 -8.04 -24.30
N ALA A 770 14.55 -7.68 -23.15
CA ALA A 770 15.22 -7.83 -21.86
C ALA A 770 14.63 -9.04 -21.13
N VAL A 771 15.46 -10.03 -20.83
CA VAL A 771 15.07 -11.22 -20.05
C VAL A 771 15.49 -11.00 -18.62
N HIS A 772 14.53 -11.02 -17.71
CA HIS A 772 14.81 -10.81 -16.29
C HIS A 772 13.94 -11.70 -15.41
N PHE A 773 14.57 -12.51 -14.58
CA PHE A 773 13.94 -13.27 -13.51
C PHE A 773 14.93 -13.45 -12.35
N VAL A 774 14.49 -14.05 -11.26
CA VAL A 774 15.30 -14.17 -10.03
C VAL A 774 16.65 -14.81 -10.32
N GLY A 775 17.74 -14.11 -10.00
CA GLY A 775 19.11 -14.59 -10.22
C GLY A 775 19.61 -14.57 -11.67
N PHE A 776 18.88 -13.95 -12.61
CA PHE A 776 19.26 -13.91 -14.03
C PHE A 776 18.78 -12.63 -14.75
N ALA A 777 19.70 -11.98 -15.47
CA ALA A 777 19.40 -10.87 -16.35
C ALA A 777 20.18 -11.02 -17.66
N ASP A 778 19.51 -10.77 -18.80
CA ASP A 778 20.09 -10.85 -20.14
C ASP A 778 19.39 -9.85 -21.08
N SER A 779 20.08 -9.47 -22.16
CA SER A 779 19.54 -8.62 -23.22
C SER A 779 19.84 -9.25 -24.57
N ALA A 780 18.80 -9.59 -25.31
CA ALA A 780 18.92 -10.22 -26.63
C ALA A 780 18.43 -9.26 -27.73
N ALA A 781 19.09 -9.29 -28.87
CA ALA A 781 18.74 -8.45 -30.03
C ALA A 781 18.90 -9.22 -31.34
N ALA A 782 17.95 -9.07 -32.26
CA ALA A 782 18.01 -9.66 -33.60
C ALA A 782 17.78 -8.61 -34.69
N ARG A 783 18.41 -8.86 -35.85
CA ARG A 783 18.12 -8.17 -37.10
C ARG A 783 17.87 -9.22 -38.18
N TYR A 784 16.75 -9.12 -38.89
CA TYR A 784 16.42 -10.05 -39.96
C TYR A 784 15.52 -9.41 -41.01
N GLY A 785 15.60 -9.96 -42.22
CA GLY A 785 14.79 -9.55 -43.36
C GLY A 785 13.46 -10.29 -43.45
N GLY A 786 12.70 -9.95 -44.47
CA GLY A 786 11.44 -10.60 -44.81
C GLY A 786 10.74 -9.87 -45.95
N ALA A 787 9.69 -10.48 -46.47
CA ALA A 787 8.89 -9.91 -47.54
C ALA A 787 7.41 -10.11 -47.28
N THR A 788 6.60 -9.09 -47.57
CA THR A 788 5.14 -9.19 -47.58
C THR A 788 4.64 -9.09 -49.01
N VAL A 789 3.85 -10.07 -49.43
CA VAL A 789 3.15 -10.07 -50.72
C VAL A 789 1.66 -10.01 -50.46
N GLN A 790 0.97 -9.09 -51.13
CA GLN A 790 -0.46 -8.92 -50.96
C GLN A 790 -1.16 -8.77 -52.31
N GLY A 791 -2.30 -9.44 -52.45
CA GLY A 791 -3.26 -9.23 -53.52
C GLY A 791 -4.63 -8.89 -52.95
N PHE A 792 -5.37 -7.98 -53.57
CA PHE A 792 -6.67 -7.53 -53.09
C PHE A 792 -7.59 -7.07 -54.20
N GLY A 793 -8.89 -7.05 -53.89
CA GLY A 793 -9.90 -6.54 -54.80
C GLY A 793 -11.24 -6.26 -54.14
N GLU A 794 -12.03 -5.40 -54.79
CA GLU A 794 -13.39 -5.04 -54.38
C GLU A 794 -14.33 -5.00 -55.58
N LEU A 795 -15.54 -5.50 -55.37
CA LEU A 795 -16.67 -5.37 -56.28
C LEU A 795 -17.77 -4.56 -55.58
N GLY A 796 -18.23 -3.49 -56.22
CA GLY A 796 -19.23 -2.57 -55.68
C GLY A 796 -20.36 -2.26 -56.66
N TYR A 797 -21.51 -1.84 -56.14
CA TYR A 797 -22.67 -1.45 -56.92
C TYR A 797 -23.19 -0.08 -56.47
N ARG A 798 -23.01 0.95 -57.29
CA ARG A 798 -23.32 2.36 -57.00
C ARG A 798 -24.80 2.67 -57.23
N ILE A 799 -25.42 3.25 -56.20
CA ILE A 799 -26.80 3.71 -56.15
C ILE A 799 -26.76 5.23 -56.00
N VAL A 800 -27.15 5.97 -57.05
CA VAL A 800 -27.12 7.44 -57.08
C VAL A 800 -28.38 8.03 -56.43
N LEU A 801 -28.20 9.06 -55.62
CA LEU A 801 -29.22 9.80 -54.89
C LEU A 801 -29.18 11.29 -55.34
N GLY A 802 -30.29 11.82 -55.86
CA GLY A 802 -30.42 13.23 -56.26
C GLY A 802 -29.79 13.59 -57.62
N GLY A 803 -30.54 13.39 -58.71
CA GLY A 803 -30.22 13.81 -60.09
C GLY A 803 -31.26 13.30 -61.09
N GLN A 804 -31.57 14.05 -62.16
CA GLN A 804 -32.46 13.58 -63.23
C GLN A 804 -31.70 12.65 -64.21
N GLN A 805 -31.85 11.33 -64.10
CA GLN A 805 -32.03 10.36 -65.22
C GLN A 805 -32.13 8.88 -64.75
N PRO A 806 -32.64 7.94 -65.60
CA PRO A 806 -33.53 6.86 -65.20
C PRO A 806 -32.82 5.55 -64.82
N GLY A 807 -32.85 5.17 -63.55
CA GLY A 807 -32.54 3.81 -63.07
C GLY A 807 -33.81 3.11 -62.55
N PRO A 808 -33.92 1.77 -62.62
CA PRO A 808 -35.15 1.02 -62.28
C PRO A 808 -35.52 1.03 -60.79
N LEU A 809 -34.72 1.68 -59.92
CA LEU A 809 -34.95 1.79 -58.48
C LEU A 809 -34.84 3.26 -58.01
N ALA A 810 -35.42 4.20 -58.76
CA ALA A 810 -35.56 5.57 -58.28
C ALA A 810 -36.57 5.63 -57.12
N LEU A 811 -36.10 5.92 -55.90
CA LEU A 811 -36.95 6.22 -54.75
C LEU A 811 -37.62 7.60 -54.96
N GLY A 812 -38.74 7.62 -55.69
CA GLY A 812 -39.46 8.84 -56.10
C GLY A 812 -40.07 9.70 -54.98
N ALA A 813 -39.89 9.34 -53.71
CA ALA A 813 -40.51 10.01 -52.57
C ALA A 813 -39.69 11.18 -51.95
N LEU A 814 -38.49 11.47 -52.47
CA LEU A 814 -37.61 12.55 -51.97
C LEU A 814 -37.43 13.71 -52.98
N ALA A 815 -38.33 13.86 -53.95
CA ALA A 815 -38.19 14.80 -55.07
C ALA A 815 -38.41 16.30 -54.73
N ALA A 816 -38.32 16.73 -53.46
CA ALA A 816 -38.63 18.11 -53.04
C ALA A 816 -37.62 18.74 -52.08
N VAL A 817 -36.40 18.20 -51.96
CA VAL A 817 -35.29 18.87 -51.26
C VAL A 817 -34.13 19.02 -52.25
N PRO A 818 -33.57 20.23 -52.47
CA PRO A 818 -32.38 20.40 -53.29
C PRO A 818 -31.20 19.74 -52.57
N MET A 819 -30.96 18.46 -52.82
CA MET A 819 -29.74 17.78 -52.39
C MET A 819 -28.74 17.82 -53.53
N GLN A 820 -27.50 18.18 -53.21
CA GLN A 820 -26.37 17.95 -54.11
C GLN A 820 -26.23 16.44 -54.37
N PRO A 821 -25.58 16.05 -55.48
CA PRO A 821 -25.54 14.64 -55.87
C PRO A 821 -24.85 13.81 -54.79
N ALA A 822 -25.32 12.59 -54.56
CA ALA A 822 -24.72 11.65 -53.61
C ALA A 822 -24.83 10.21 -54.14
N TYR A 823 -24.03 9.29 -53.60
CA TYR A 823 -24.22 7.87 -53.86
C TYR A 823 -23.98 7.00 -52.64
N LEU A 824 -24.61 5.82 -52.65
CA LEU A 824 -24.31 4.70 -51.77
C LEU A 824 -23.81 3.52 -52.61
N GLU A 825 -22.80 2.81 -52.14
CA GLU A 825 -22.18 1.69 -52.84
C GLU A 825 -21.98 0.53 -51.84
N PRO A 826 -22.91 -0.44 -51.75
CA PRO A 826 -22.62 -1.72 -51.14
C PRO A 826 -21.47 -2.40 -51.89
N PHE A 827 -20.56 -3.03 -51.15
CA PHE A 827 -19.40 -3.70 -51.73
C PHE A 827 -19.02 -4.97 -51.00
N VAL A 828 -18.38 -5.87 -51.74
CA VAL A 828 -17.66 -7.03 -51.20
C VAL A 828 -16.20 -6.95 -51.63
N GLY A 829 -15.31 -7.12 -50.66
CA GLY A 829 -13.86 -7.06 -50.84
C GLY A 829 -13.18 -8.34 -50.35
N GLY A 830 -12.03 -8.63 -50.95
CA GLY A 830 -11.17 -9.72 -50.55
C GLY A 830 -9.70 -9.31 -50.58
N ALA A 831 -8.90 -9.85 -49.67
CA ALA A 831 -7.44 -9.70 -49.73
C ALA A 831 -6.74 -10.99 -49.27
N TYR A 832 -5.55 -11.23 -49.78
CA TYR A 832 -4.63 -12.28 -49.35
C TYR A 832 -3.28 -11.66 -49.04
N VAL A 833 -2.74 -11.93 -47.85
CA VAL A 833 -1.46 -11.41 -47.35
C VAL A 833 -0.56 -12.57 -46.97
N SER A 834 0.59 -12.68 -47.63
CA SER A 834 1.65 -13.64 -47.31
C SER A 834 2.83 -12.89 -46.71
N ILE A 835 3.22 -13.26 -45.49
CA ILE A 835 4.26 -12.59 -44.69
C ILE A 835 5.40 -13.58 -44.48
N GLY A 836 6.50 -13.39 -45.22
CA GLY A 836 7.72 -14.18 -45.08
C GLY A 836 8.72 -13.50 -44.14
N ARG A 837 9.36 -14.29 -43.27
CA ARG A 837 10.44 -13.88 -42.38
C ARG A 837 11.64 -14.80 -42.56
N ASP A 838 12.82 -14.21 -42.66
CA ASP A 838 14.07 -14.97 -42.78
C ASP A 838 14.46 -15.66 -41.46
N ARG A 839 15.35 -16.65 -41.54
CA ARG A 839 16.00 -17.22 -40.36
C ARG A 839 16.79 -16.14 -39.62
N PHE A 840 16.85 -16.21 -38.30
CA PHE A 840 17.60 -15.25 -37.50
C PHE A 840 18.30 -15.90 -36.32
N ALA A 841 19.29 -15.20 -35.79
CA ALA A 841 19.90 -15.49 -34.50
C ALA A 841 20.01 -14.18 -33.73
N GLU A 842 19.56 -14.17 -32.49
CA GLU A 842 19.79 -13.05 -31.60
C GLU A 842 21.24 -13.06 -31.11
N THR A 843 21.79 -11.86 -30.92
CA THR A 843 23.01 -11.63 -30.15
C THR A 843 22.63 -11.37 -28.69
N GLY A 844 23.33 -11.98 -27.73
CA GLY A 844 23.06 -11.83 -26.30
C GLY A 844 23.78 -12.90 -25.47
N GLY A 845 23.32 -13.11 -24.24
CA GLY A 845 23.78 -14.17 -23.36
C GLY A 845 23.05 -15.51 -23.56
N PRO A 846 23.02 -16.38 -22.54
CA PRO A 846 22.44 -17.72 -22.64
C PRO A 846 20.95 -17.77 -22.99
N ALA A 847 20.22 -16.66 -22.86
CA ALA A 847 18.81 -16.60 -23.23
C ALA A 847 18.59 -16.31 -24.72
N ALA A 848 19.63 -16.00 -25.51
CA ALA A 848 19.51 -15.67 -26.93
C ALA A 848 18.86 -16.79 -27.77
N LEU A 849 17.93 -16.40 -28.64
CA LEU A 849 17.14 -17.30 -29.48
C LEU A 849 17.69 -17.36 -30.91
N THR A 850 17.62 -18.54 -31.50
CA THR A 850 17.67 -18.75 -32.94
C THR A 850 16.25 -19.03 -33.44
N GLY A 851 15.89 -18.47 -34.59
CA GLY A 851 14.57 -18.62 -35.19
C GLY A 851 14.64 -19.15 -36.62
N ALA A 852 13.79 -20.11 -36.94
CA ALA A 852 13.66 -20.66 -38.28
C ALA A 852 12.97 -19.66 -39.23
N ALA A 853 13.29 -19.74 -40.53
CA ALA A 853 12.54 -19.00 -41.55
C ALA A 853 11.07 -19.48 -41.58
N GLN A 854 10.13 -18.55 -41.74
CA GLN A 854 8.71 -18.87 -41.66
C GLN A 854 7.86 -17.95 -42.55
N THR A 855 6.80 -18.51 -43.12
CA THR A 855 5.76 -17.77 -43.86
C THR A 855 4.43 -17.90 -43.15
N ASN A 856 3.70 -16.79 -43.03
CA ASN A 856 2.34 -16.74 -42.51
C ASN A 856 1.38 -16.26 -43.61
N ALA A 857 0.28 -16.97 -43.82
CA ALA A 857 -0.70 -16.62 -44.85
C ALA A 857 -2.05 -16.27 -44.21
N VAL A 858 -2.54 -15.06 -44.48
CA VAL A 858 -3.82 -14.55 -43.97
C VAL A 858 -4.67 -14.04 -45.12
N ALA A 859 -5.88 -14.59 -45.24
CA ALA A 859 -6.89 -14.10 -46.17
C ALA A 859 -7.96 -13.31 -45.43
N THR A 860 -8.54 -12.29 -46.06
CA THR A 860 -9.66 -11.52 -45.50
C THR A 860 -10.80 -11.39 -46.48
N SER A 861 -12.02 -11.37 -45.98
CA SER A 861 -13.23 -10.95 -46.70
C SER A 861 -13.85 -9.77 -45.98
N THR A 862 -14.28 -8.76 -46.72
CA THR A 862 -14.93 -7.55 -46.19
C THR A 862 -16.28 -7.37 -46.88
N LEU A 863 -17.34 -7.19 -46.11
CA LEU A 863 -18.66 -6.79 -46.61
C LEU A 863 -18.96 -5.42 -46.02
N GLY A 864 -19.33 -4.44 -46.85
CA GLY A 864 -19.58 -3.11 -46.34
C GLY A 864 -20.47 -2.25 -47.22
N LEU A 865 -20.74 -1.06 -46.71
CA LEU A 865 -21.42 0.01 -47.38
C LEU A 865 -20.53 1.24 -47.34
N ARG A 866 -20.39 1.92 -48.49
CA ARG A 866 -19.70 3.20 -48.57
C ARG A 866 -20.57 4.23 -49.26
N GLY A 867 -20.27 5.51 -49.09
CA GLY A 867 -20.99 6.57 -49.77
C GLY A 867 -20.19 7.86 -49.82
N GLN A 868 -20.59 8.73 -50.74
CA GLN A 868 -19.99 10.04 -50.94
C GLN A 868 -21.08 11.06 -51.28
N ALA A 869 -20.97 12.27 -50.74
CA ALA A 869 -21.88 13.38 -51.01
C ALA A 869 -21.08 14.68 -51.23
N SER A 870 -21.54 15.52 -52.15
CA SER A 870 -21.02 16.88 -52.30
C SER A 870 -21.74 17.85 -51.38
N LEU A 871 -21.02 18.83 -50.83
CA LEU A 871 -21.60 19.94 -50.07
C LEU A 871 -21.26 21.27 -50.74
N ASP A 872 -22.29 22.12 -50.89
CA ASP A 872 -22.14 23.53 -51.21
C ASP A 872 -22.12 24.33 -49.92
N TRP A 873 -20.98 24.96 -49.61
CA TRP A 873 -20.86 25.87 -48.46
C TRP A 873 -20.83 27.35 -48.88
N GLY A 874 -21.12 27.67 -50.14
CA GLY A 874 -21.04 29.05 -50.66
C GLY A 874 -19.61 29.60 -50.76
N VAL A 875 -18.60 28.73 -50.64
CA VAL A 875 -17.18 29.03 -50.90
C VAL A 875 -16.84 28.59 -52.33
N ALA A 876 -15.89 29.28 -52.98
CA ALA A 876 -15.53 29.07 -54.39
C ALA A 876 -14.95 27.67 -54.73
N ALA A 877 -14.81 26.77 -53.74
CA ALA A 877 -14.20 25.44 -53.87
C ALA A 877 -15.18 24.34 -53.41
N PRO A 878 -15.55 23.38 -54.28
CA PRO A 878 -16.42 22.25 -53.92
C PRO A 878 -15.79 21.33 -52.84
N VAL A 879 -16.60 20.90 -51.86
CA VAL A 879 -16.22 19.94 -50.81
C VAL A 879 -16.99 18.63 -51.01
N SER A 880 -16.32 17.50 -50.85
CA SER A 880 -16.96 16.17 -50.83
C SER A 880 -16.72 15.47 -49.50
N LEU A 881 -17.75 14.87 -48.93
CA LEU A 881 -17.65 14.00 -47.76
C LEU A 881 -17.79 12.54 -48.21
N HIS A 882 -16.97 11.66 -47.67
CA HIS A 882 -17.05 10.22 -47.90
C HIS A 882 -17.00 9.44 -46.59
N GLY A 883 -17.63 8.27 -46.59
CA GLY A 883 -17.59 7.36 -45.46
C GLY A 883 -17.76 5.90 -45.88
N LEU A 884 -17.23 5.00 -45.05
CA LEU A 884 -17.30 3.56 -45.22
C LEU A 884 -17.53 2.89 -43.88
N VAL A 885 -18.40 1.89 -43.84
CA VAL A 885 -18.53 0.96 -42.72
C VAL A 885 -18.60 -0.46 -43.29
N GLY A 886 -17.80 -1.37 -42.73
CA GLY A 886 -17.75 -2.76 -43.18
C GLY A 886 -17.39 -3.73 -42.07
N TYR A 887 -17.80 -4.98 -42.25
CA TYR A 887 -17.40 -6.11 -41.43
C TYR A 887 -16.34 -6.91 -42.17
N ARG A 888 -15.18 -7.10 -41.53
CA ARG A 888 -14.06 -7.89 -42.04
C ARG A 888 -13.90 -9.17 -41.25
N ARG A 889 -13.78 -10.29 -41.97
CA ARG A 889 -13.39 -11.59 -41.42
C ARG A 889 -12.04 -12.06 -41.96
N ALA A 890 -11.15 -12.52 -41.08
CA ALA A 890 -9.82 -13.05 -41.40
C ALA A 890 -9.72 -14.57 -41.21
N TYR A 891 -8.97 -15.22 -42.10
CA TYR A 891 -8.81 -16.67 -42.23
C TYR A 891 -7.33 -17.06 -42.33
N GLY A 892 -7.02 -18.35 -42.16
CA GLY A 892 -5.65 -18.85 -42.21
C GLY A 892 -4.90 -18.66 -40.89
N ASP A 893 -3.64 -18.24 -40.98
CA ASP A 893 -2.69 -18.11 -39.87
C ASP A 893 -2.92 -16.88 -38.99
N VAL A 894 -4.15 -16.72 -38.48
CA VAL A 894 -4.51 -15.61 -37.60
C VAL A 894 -3.86 -15.69 -36.21
N VAL A 895 -3.19 -16.80 -35.88
CA VAL A 895 -2.31 -16.90 -34.71
C VAL A 895 -0.90 -17.14 -35.22
N PRO A 896 -0.11 -16.07 -35.44
CA PRO A 896 1.26 -16.21 -35.87
C PRO A 896 2.07 -17.07 -34.91
N LYS A 897 2.99 -17.86 -35.44
CA LYS A 897 3.88 -18.71 -34.66
C LYS A 897 5.34 -18.42 -35.02
N ALA A 898 6.25 -18.83 -34.17
CA ALA A 898 7.69 -18.83 -34.40
C ALA A 898 8.28 -20.14 -33.83
N LEU A 899 9.10 -20.82 -34.62
CA LEU A 899 9.91 -21.95 -34.15
C LEU A 899 11.26 -21.41 -33.69
N LEU A 900 11.55 -21.57 -32.40
CA LEU A 900 12.67 -20.96 -31.70
C LEU A 900 13.53 -22.01 -30.99
N SER A 901 14.79 -21.71 -30.70
CA SER A 901 15.67 -22.53 -29.84
C SER A 901 16.67 -21.66 -29.10
N PHE A 902 17.10 -22.09 -27.90
CA PHE A 902 18.23 -21.47 -27.19
C PHE A 902 19.55 -22.03 -27.73
N GLY A 903 20.34 -21.23 -28.45
CA GLY A 903 21.58 -21.69 -29.08
C GLY A 903 21.34 -22.88 -30.02
N THR A 904 22.04 -24.00 -29.77
CA THR A 904 21.89 -25.28 -30.48
C THR A 904 21.02 -26.31 -29.72
N GLY A 905 20.28 -25.86 -28.71
CA GLY A 905 19.43 -26.71 -27.88
C GLY A 905 18.12 -27.15 -28.56
N PRO A 906 17.25 -27.86 -27.82
CA PRO A 906 15.95 -28.30 -28.33
C PRO A 906 15.09 -27.12 -28.82
N GLY A 907 14.45 -27.31 -29.98
CA GLY A 907 13.51 -26.33 -30.54
C GLY A 907 12.14 -26.36 -29.87
N PHE A 908 11.48 -25.21 -29.82
CA PHE A 908 10.16 -25.03 -29.25
C PHE A 908 9.35 -24.00 -30.03
N LEU A 909 8.03 -24.16 -30.00
CA LEU A 909 7.09 -23.32 -30.74
C LEU A 909 6.45 -22.29 -29.83
N VAL A 910 6.43 -21.04 -30.27
CA VAL A 910 5.83 -19.92 -29.57
C VAL A 910 4.79 -19.26 -30.46
N ALA A 911 3.60 -19.01 -29.91
CA ALA A 911 2.55 -18.27 -30.59
C ALA A 911 2.60 -16.79 -30.19
N GLY A 912 2.42 -15.90 -31.16
CA GLY A 912 2.30 -14.46 -30.95
C GLY A 912 0.86 -14.04 -30.66
N THR A 913 0.67 -12.73 -30.50
CA THR A 913 -0.66 -12.13 -30.27
C THR A 913 -1.56 -12.39 -31.49
N PRO A 914 -2.76 -12.97 -31.32
CA PRO A 914 -3.65 -13.27 -32.44
C PRO A 914 -4.12 -12.04 -33.21
N ILE A 915 -4.17 -12.16 -34.53
CA ILE A 915 -4.89 -11.26 -35.44
C ILE A 915 -6.40 -11.43 -35.19
N SER A 916 -7.13 -10.32 -35.11
CA SER A 916 -8.58 -10.38 -34.88
C SER A 916 -9.28 -11.02 -36.07
N ARG A 917 -9.91 -12.18 -35.84
CA ARG A 917 -10.71 -12.88 -36.85
C ARG A 917 -11.85 -12.04 -37.37
N ASP A 918 -12.47 -11.26 -36.50
CA ASP A 918 -13.66 -10.46 -36.80
C ASP A 918 -13.35 -9.01 -36.40
N ALA A 919 -13.56 -8.07 -37.32
CA ALA A 919 -13.33 -6.65 -37.08
C ALA A 919 -14.37 -5.80 -37.81
N LEU A 920 -14.81 -4.72 -37.14
CA LEU A 920 -15.47 -3.60 -37.78
C LEU A 920 -14.40 -2.72 -38.44
N VAL A 921 -14.59 -2.35 -39.69
CA VAL A 921 -13.77 -1.38 -40.43
C VAL A 921 -14.62 -0.16 -40.68
N ALA A 922 -14.09 1.03 -40.39
CA ALA A 922 -14.80 2.28 -40.61
C ALA A 922 -13.85 3.36 -41.12
N GLU A 923 -14.37 4.21 -42.00
CA GLU A 923 -13.67 5.38 -42.53
C GLU A 923 -14.63 6.56 -42.63
N ALA A 924 -14.10 7.75 -42.36
CA ALA A 924 -14.76 9.01 -42.64
C ALA A 924 -13.70 10.00 -43.13
N GLY A 925 -14.00 10.71 -44.21
CA GLY A 925 -13.09 11.69 -44.77
C GLY A 925 -13.78 12.79 -45.55
N LEU A 926 -12.98 13.81 -45.86
CA LEU A 926 -13.37 14.98 -46.61
C LEU A 926 -12.32 15.28 -47.67
N ASP A 927 -12.77 15.69 -48.86
CA ASP A 927 -11.92 16.09 -49.97
C ASP A 927 -12.31 17.51 -50.42
N LEU A 928 -11.33 18.40 -50.47
CA LEU A 928 -11.44 19.78 -50.91
C LEU A 928 -10.82 19.93 -52.30
N ARG A 929 -11.60 20.43 -53.25
CA ARG A 929 -11.11 20.76 -54.59
C ARG A 929 -10.49 22.16 -54.59
N VAL A 930 -9.18 22.22 -54.35
CA VAL A 930 -8.42 23.49 -54.28
C VAL A 930 -8.16 24.13 -55.65
N ALA A 931 -8.18 23.33 -56.72
CA ALA A 931 -8.09 23.81 -58.10
C ALA A 931 -8.91 22.93 -59.05
N ARG A 932 -9.00 23.31 -60.33
CA ARG A 932 -9.73 22.52 -61.34
C ARG A 932 -9.17 21.10 -61.52
N ASP A 933 -7.92 20.88 -61.19
CA ASP A 933 -7.14 19.66 -61.39
C ASP A 933 -6.58 19.07 -60.08
N THR A 934 -6.79 19.75 -58.94
CA THR A 934 -6.10 19.43 -57.69
C THR A 934 -7.09 19.23 -56.54
N THR A 935 -6.94 18.14 -55.80
CA THR A 935 -7.70 17.85 -54.58
C THR A 935 -6.78 17.58 -53.39
N LEU A 936 -7.17 18.09 -52.23
CA LEU A 936 -6.56 17.81 -50.93
C LEU A 936 -7.62 17.20 -50.02
N GLY A 937 -7.28 16.17 -49.27
CA GLY A 937 -8.24 15.50 -48.41
C GLY A 937 -7.64 15.01 -47.10
N LEU A 938 -8.52 14.81 -46.14
CA LEU A 938 -8.22 14.36 -44.80
C LEU A 938 -9.20 13.25 -44.44
N ALA A 939 -8.69 12.11 -43.98
CA ALA A 939 -9.51 10.98 -43.60
C ALA A 939 -9.03 10.33 -42.32
N TYR A 940 -9.99 9.83 -41.54
CA TYR A 940 -9.77 8.93 -40.42
C TYR A 940 -10.26 7.54 -40.79
N THR A 941 -9.41 6.53 -40.59
CA THR A 941 -9.77 5.13 -40.81
C THR A 941 -9.42 4.32 -39.58
N GLY A 942 -10.24 3.32 -39.28
CA GLY A 942 -10.02 2.45 -38.15
C GLY A 942 -10.57 1.06 -38.36
N GLN A 943 -9.97 0.11 -37.66
CA GLN A 943 -10.45 -1.25 -37.54
C GLN A 943 -10.48 -1.68 -36.08
N VAL A 944 -11.57 -2.29 -35.64
CA VAL A 944 -11.77 -2.68 -34.25
C VAL A 944 -12.31 -4.11 -34.20
N GLY A 945 -11.52 -5.01 -33.64
CA GLY A 945 -11.92 -6.37 -33.31
C GLY A 945 -11.97 -6.60 -31.80
N ALA A 946 -12.30 -7.83 -31.40
CA ALA A 946 -12.45 -8.19 -29.98
C ALA A 946 -11.17 -7.98 -29.15
N ARG A 947 -9.99 -8.13 -29.77
CA ARG A 947 -8.68 -8.09 -29.08
C ARG A 947 -7.67 -7.13 -29.71
N ALA A 948 -7.89 -6.68 -30.93
CA ALA A 948 -7.00 -5.75 -31.60
C ALA A 948 -7.78 -4.57 -32.17
N GLN A 949 -7.17 -3.39 -32.15
CA GLN A 949 -7.69 -2.20 -32.79
C GLN A 949 -6.55 -1.39 -33.38
N ASP A 950 -6.83 -0.74 -34.52
CA ASP A 950 -5.91 0.15 -35.22
C ASP A 950 -6.67 1.35 -35.74
N HIS A 951 -6.04 2.51 -35.62
CA HIS A 951 -6.61 3.79 -36.03
C HIS A 951 -5.55 4.59 -36.77
N ALA A 952 -5.93 5.27 -37.85
CA ALA A 952 -5.02 6.08 -38.64
C ALA A 952 -5.67 7.39 -39.08
N VAL A 953 -4.85 8.44 -39.13
CA VAL A 953 -5.15 9.71 -39.78
C VAL A 953 -4.35 9.79 -41.06
N LYS A 954 -5.02 10.15 -42.16
CA LYS A 954 -4.51 10.13 -43.53
C LYS A 954 -4.69 11.50 -44.15
N GLY A 955 -3.64 12.04 -44.76
CA GLY A 955 -3.70 13.22 -45.63
C GLY A 955 -3.49 12.80 -47.07
N ASN A 956 -4.38 13.19 -47.98
CA ASN A 956 -4.34 12.81 -49.39
C ASN A 956 -4.14 14.04 -50.29
N PHE A 957 -3.47 13.82 -51.44
CA PHE A 957 -3.27 14.81 -52.50
C PHE A 957 -3.45 14.11 -53.85
N THR A 958 -4.17 14.74 -54.77
CA THR A 958 -4.29 14.27 -56.16
C THR A 958 -4.19 15.45 -57.12
N TYR A 959 -3.45 15.26 -58.21
CA TYR A 959 -3.28 16.19 -59.31
C TYR A 959 -3.55 15.50 -60.66
N ARG A 960 -4.30 16.12 -61.56
CA ARG A 960 -4.72 15.53 -62.85
C ARG A 960 -4.44 16.46 -64.02
N PHE A 961 -3.81 15.95 -65.08
CA PHE A 961 -3.41 16.77 -66.23
C PHE A 961 -3.58 16.06 -67.55
#